data_AF-A0AA43UBB7-F1
#
_entry.id   AF-A0AA43UBB7-F1
#
_cell.length_a   1.000
_cell.length_b   1.000
_cell.length_c   1.000
_cell.angle_alpha   90.00
_cell.angle_beta   90.00
_cell.angle_gamma   90.00
#
_symmetry.space_group_name_H-M   'P 1'
#
loop_
_entity.id
_entity.type
_entity.pdbx_description
1 polymer ?
#
loop_
_entity_poly.entity_id
_entity_poly.type
_entity_poly.pdbx_seq_one_letter_code
_entity_poly.pdbx_strand_id
1 'polypeptide(L)'
;MKSNHDVNSEGAMVKRSTNHVSRILFSACAVLSLTALLTCGLLATQTPTVAGATNVSLTEKLLAAADQMINNKGYDPYSYAEGAVSLASDEVSSLPEKYDLRDPNGDGDRSDSVVTSVKLQNPWGTCWAFAAMVACETSILSDAGKTAAETGLDLSELQLAAAVFRSDGAPASAVGEAQAGEGIHNNTSDPNAGLDAGGVSGYFSSVFGAGIGPVLESSAPYKNAEGIKLCTATSPSGEVQTMVLTDEKIKQKEAEGYKIVPDYWAGNTKITNPDGSQGTLIPTWTISDDLWNKSILKLENSNNLPNTRKLDSDGKYLGTDMQAVSAIKSELTSGRGVLIFFCADTSLPDEETTDPRYINEKWAHYTYEPKSGNHVVTIVGYDDTYSRTNFGDGVNNLPEGDGAWIVKNSWGASTNEFPNKGDGDWGIEENGEHTGYFYLSYYDQSITEPQTFDFDENSYENNSETHVDQYDYMAKDTNLRTSEDTKISEANIYTASEDFALSSLACDVALPNTTVTYDVYLLDDQAEIPDDESHSTKVLTTEATFTYGGYHRVTLDATSQVAIRKGQRYAVVTTQKCNDDGKYYLAIPYCESTIEIHSEFTTDKTLTVEAKINEGESMVGLSNGNWEDMTDVAAEIKEKNPTFVCDNLSIKSYGVPGDFATKDSLTSLKLKVAEAKAALDTTEISADGSDIVSTEQWMTQAEYDALNVAISNAEELLSLAGEDYNAATSPTQEKVDAALAALTWETHAGTKDGDDDSDDDSDHDAIPNDEGRNNPAGKDAKTETEGTKSPVQASLAKTGDDTTTLMTAAIAMTIASTIMLAGSIAARGGRKE
;
A
#
# COMPACT_ATOMS: atom_id res chain seq x y z
N MET A 1 -72.53 -2.42 -1.54
CA MET A 1 -73.79 -2.78 -2.25
C MET A 1 -73.46 -2.98 -3.73
N LYS A 2 -73.95 -4.06 -4.38
CA LYS A 2 -74.06 -4.28 -5.86
C LYS A 2 -72.80 -4.05 -6.77
N SER A 3 -72.56 -4.76 -7.88
CA SER A 3 -72.83 -6.14 -8.36
C SER A 3 -72.35 -6.26 -9.83
N ASN A 4 -71.82 -7.42 -10.24
CA ASN A 4 -71.97 -8.21 -11.52
C ASN A 4 -72.34 -7.49 -12.85
N HIS A 5 -72.03 -7.95 -14.08
CA HIS A 5 -71.24 -9.01 -14.78
C HIS A 5 -70.87 -8.40 -16.18
N ASP A 6 -70.26 -8.96 -17.24
CA ASP A 6 -70.11 -10.29 -17.91
C ASP A 6 -68.76 -10.27 -18.69
N VAL A 7 -68.08 -11.34 -19.20
CA VAL A 7 -68.38 -12.72 -19.66
C VAL A 7 -68.58 -12.88 -21.20
N ASN A 8 -67.86 -13.87 -21.78
CA ASN A 8 -67.95 -14.44 -23.16
C ASN A 8 -67.42 -13.62 -24.37
N SER A 9 -66.89 -14.22 -25.46
CA SER A 9 -66.49 -15.65 -25.73
C SER A 9 -65.57 -15.79 -26.97
N GLU A 10 -65.09 -17.02 -27.21
CA GLU A 10 -64.18 -17.46 -28.29
C GLU A 10 -64.74 -17.39 -29.74
N GLY A 11 -63.87 -17.53 -30.75
CA GLY A 11 -64.22 -17.77 -32.16
C GLY A 11 -62.99 -18.00 -33.07
N ALA A 12 -63.01 -18.99 -33.97
CA ALA A 12 -61.79 -19.53 -34.62
C ALA A 12 -61.68 -19.34 -36.16
N MET A 13 -60.42 -19.46 -36.63
CA MET A 13 -59.85 -19.63 -37.99
C MET A 13 -60.75 -19.99 -39.20
N VAL A 14 -60.34 -19.62 -40.43
CA VAL A 14 -59.95 -20.55 -41.55
C VAL A 14 -59.62 -19.87 -42.92
N LYS A 15 -58.49 -20.26 -43.56
CA LYS A 15 -58.08 -20.30 -45.02
C LYS A 15 -58.31 -19.05 -45.93
N ARG A 16 -57.30 -18.46 -46.61
CA ARG A 16 -56.37 -18.89 -47.73
C ARG A 16 -56.92 -18.75 -49.18
N SER A 17 -56.36 -17.82 -49.98
CA SER A 17 -56.10 -17.91 -51.46
C SER A 17 -55.41 -16.62 -52.01
N THR A 18 -54.09 -16.56 -52.24
CA THR A 18 -53.32 -16.85 -53.49
C THR A 18 -53.36 -15.85 -54.68
N ASN A 19 -52.18 -15.29 -54.98
CA ASN A 19 -51.56 -15.00 -56.30
C ASN A 19 -52.07 -13.88 -57.24
N HIS A 20 -51.15 -13.02 -57.70
CA HIS A 20 -50.77 -12.90 -59.13
C HIS A 20 -49.35 -12.27 -59.34
N VAL A 21 -48.82 -12.27 -60.58
CA VAL A 21 -47.37 -12.14 -60.90
C VAL A 21 -47.08 -11.29 -62.15
N SER A 22 -46.03 -10.44 -62.13
CA SER A 22 -45.20 -9.97 -63.28
C SER A 22 -44.04 -9.05 -62.79
N ARG A 23 -42.74 -9.30 -63.10
CA ARG A 23 -41.93 -8.89 -64.28
C ARG A 23 -41.51 -7.37 -64.25
N ILE A 24 -40.29 -6.90 -64.63
CA ILE A 24 -39.24 -7.44 -65.54
C ILE A 24 -37.84 -6.69 -65.48
N LEU A 25 -36.73 -7.33 -65.96
CA LEU A 25 -35.38 -6.82 -66.41
C LEU A 25 -34.44 -6.04 -65.41
N PHE A 26 -33.18 -6.48 -65.12
CA PHE A 26 -31.83 -6.30 -65.79
C PHE A 26 -31.12 -4.93 -65.50
N SER A 27 -29.78 -4.74 -65.42
CA SER A 27 -28.57 -5.62 -65.54
C SER A 27 -27.26 -4.95 -65.08
N ALA A 28 -26.31 -5.70 -64.48
CA ALA A 28 -24.81 -5.56 -64.45
C ALA A 28 -24.28 -6.43 -63.28
N CYS A 29 -23.45 -7.48 -63.38
CA CYS A 29 -22.18 -7.76 -64.09
C CYS A 29 -20.96 -6.99 -63.55
N ALA A 30 -19.80 -7.60 -63.24
CA ALA A 30 -19.38 -9.00 -63.00
C ALA A 30 -17.95 -8.95 -62.36
N VAL A 31 -17.42 -9.97 -61.66
CA VAL A 31 -16.49 -11.04 -62.15
C VAL A 31 -15.87 -11.68 -60.88
N LEU A 32 -16.12 -12.98 -60.58
CA LEU A 32 -15.15 -14.12 -60.56
C LEU A 32 -13.88 -13.94 -59.67
N SER A 33 -13.39 -14.91 -58.88
CA SER A 33 -13.73 -16.36 -58.66
C SER A 33 -13.14 -16.81 -57.29
N LEU A 34 -12.95 -18.07 -56.83
CA LEU A 34 -12.89 -19.41 -57.46
C LEU A 34 -13.19 -20.56 -56.44
N THR A 35 -13.11 -21.80 -56.92
CA THR A 35 -13.31 -23.13 -56.29
C THR A 35 -11.99 -23.82 -55.86
N ALA A 36 -11.92 -24.91 -55.08
CA ALA A 36 -12.82 -25.62 -54.13
C ALA A 36 -12.08 -26.85 -53.52
N LEU A 37 -12.76 -27.55 -52.59
CA LEU A 37 -12.64 -29.01 -52.28
C LEU A 37 -11.27 -29.61 -51.92
N LEU A 38 -11.14 -30.01 -50.66
CA LEU A 38 -10.51 -31.29 -50.29
C LEU A 38 -11.15 -31.83 -49.00
N THR A 39 -11.66 -33.07 -49.03
CA THR A 39 -12.38 -33.70 -47.91
C THR A 39 -11.88 -35.13 -47.69
N CYS A 40 -11.32 -35.42 -46.51
CA CYS A 40 -11.40 -36.75 -45.87
C CYS A 40 -10.86 -36.74 -44.43
N GLY A 41 -11.76 -37.04 -43.48
CA GLY A 41 -11.47 -37.81 -42.27
C GLY A 41 -10.58 -37.20 -41.17
N LEU A 42 -11.22 -36.83 -40.06
CA LEU A 42 -11.15 -37.68 -38.87
C LEU A 42 -12.49 -37.64 -38.11
N LEU A 43 -12.65 -38.49 -37.10
CA LEU A 43 -13.90 -38.67 -36.36
C LEU A 43 -14.07 -37.60 -35.26
N ALA A 44 -15.32 -37.23 -34.97
CA ALA A 44 -15.63 -36.23 -33.95
C ALA A 44 -15.53 -36.79 -32.53
N THR A 45 -14.87 -36.05 -31.65
CA THR A 45 -15.26 -35.93 -30.23
C THR A 45 -16.07 -34.65 -30.09
N GLN A 46 -17.31 -34.73 -29.60
CA GLN A 46 -18.12 -33.55 -29.34
C GLN A 46 -17.65 -32.90 -28.04
N THR A 47 -16.88 -31.82 -28.14
CA THR A 47 -16.85 -30.82 -27.07
C THR A 47 -18.25 -30.20 -26.96
N PRO A 48 -18.79 -29.98 -25.75
CA PRO A 48 -20.05 -29.28 -25.60
C PRO A 48 -19.84 -27.82 -26.03
N THR A 49 -20.59 -27.36 -27.03
CA THR A 49 -20.67 -25.93 -27.33
C THR A 49 -21.36 -25.23 -26.17
N VAL A 50 -20.56 -24.59 -25.31
CA VAL A 50 -21.02 -23.54 -24.42
C VAL A 50 -21.73 -22.48 -25.27
N ALA A 51 -22.92 -22.08 -24.88
CA ALA A 51 -23.64 -21.02 -25.58
C ALA A 51 -22.84 -19.72 -25.44
N GLY A 52 -22.58 -19.04 -26.56
CA GLY A 52 -21.54 -18.01 -26.61
C GLY A 52 -21.77 -16.87 -25.61
N ALA A 53 -20.81 -16.71 -24.69
CA ALA A 53 -20.48 -15.39 -24.19
C ALA A 53 -19.99 -14.54 -25.37
N THR A 54 -20.39 -13.29 -25.43
CA THR A 54 -19.71 -12.29 -26.25
C THR A 54 -18.41 -11.91 -25.54
N ASN A 55 -17.26 -12.09 -26.20
CA ASN A 55 -15.99 -11.55 -25.73
C ASN A 55 -16.01 -10.03 -25.88
N VAL A 56 -16.61 -9.36 -24.89
CA VAL A 56 -16.53 -7.92 -24.65
C VAL A 56 -15.09 -7.60 -24.23
N SER A 57 -14.46 -6.55 -24.78
CA SER A 57 -13.06 -6.22 -24.47
C SER A 57 -12.89 -5.73 -23.03
N LEU A 58 -11.64 -5.70 -22.54
CA LEU A 58 -11.31 -5.11 -21.23
C LEU A 58 -11.83 -3.66 -21.15
N THR A 59 -11.48 -2.83 -22.12
CA THR A 59 -11.93 -1.43 -22.23
C THR A 59 -13.45 -1.28 -22.29
N GLU A 60 -14.16 -2.15 -23.02
CA GLU A 60 -15.63 -2.13 -23.05
C GLU A 60 -16.25 -2.45 -21.67
N LYS A 61 -15.60 -3.29 -20.84
CA LYS A 61 -16.02 -3.56 -19.46
C LYS A 61 -15.68 -2.41 -18.51
N LEU A 62 -14.50 -1.81 -18.64
CA LEU A 62 -14.08 -0.65 -17.85
C LEU A 62 -14.97 0.57 -18.12
N LEU A 63 -15.35 0.80 -19.38
CA LEU A 63 -16.31 1.85 -19.73
C LEU A 63 -17.74 1.54 -19.27
N ALA A 64 -18.12 0.26 -19.18
CA ALA A 64 -19.39 -0.11 -18.54
C ALA A 64 -19.38 0.08 -17.01
N ALA A 65 -18.21 0.02 -16.36
CA ALA A 65 -18.05 0.41 -14.96
C ALA A 65 -18.11 1.95 -14.80
N ALA A 66 -17.42 2.70 -15.66
CA ALA A 66 -17.51 4.16 -15.76
C ALA A 66 -18.95 4.65 -15.94
N ASP A 67 -19.69 4.07 -16.90
CA ASP A 67 -21.10 4.39 -17.13
C ASP A 67 -21.96 4.14 -15.88
N GLN A 68 -21.64 3.11 -15.07
CA GLN A 68 -22.33 2.91 -13.79
C GLN A 68 -21.97 4.01 -12.79
N MET A 69 -20.68 4.36 -12.63
CA MET A 69 -20.24 5.41 -11.71
C MET A 69 -20.95 6.75 -11.99
N ILE A 70 -21.05 7.16 -13.25
CA ILE A 70 -21.66 8.44 -13.65
C ILE A 70 -23.19 8.41 -13.50
N ASN A 71 -23.85 7.33 -13.94
CA ASN A 71 -25.31 7.34 -14.17
C ASN A 71 -26.13 6.75 -13.01
N ASN A 72 -25.54 5.95 -12.12
CA ASN A 72 -26.21 5.41 -10.93
C ASN A 72 -26.10 6.42 -9.77
N LYS A 73 -27.23 7.00 -9.35
CA LYS A 73 -27.27 7.99 -8.26
C LYS A 73 -27.14 7.40 -6.86
N GLY A 74 -27.22 6.08 -6.75
CA GLY A 74 -26.84 5.32 -5.57
C GLY A 74 -25.46 4.68 -5.71
N TYR A 75 -24.65 5.05 -6.71
CA TYR A 75 -23.27 4.62 -6.77
C TYR A 75 -22.46 5.29 -5.68
N ASP A 76 -21.63 4.48 -5.04
CA ASP A 76 -20.59 4.87 -4.12
C ASP A 76 -19.55 3.74 -4.17
N PRO A 77 -18.25 4.05 -4.29
CA PRO A 77 -17.20 3.05 -4.52
C PRO A 77 -17.06 1.99 -3.41
N TYR A 78 -17.65 2.21 -2.23
CA TYR A 78 -17.59 1.31 -1.07
C TYR A 78 -19.00 0.83 -0.63
N SER A 79 -20.01 1.01 -1.48
CA SER A 79 -21.30 0.33 -1.35
C SER A 79 -21.18 -1.14 -1.80
N TYR A 80 -20.52 -1.94 -0.95
CA TYR A 80 -20.35 -3.37 -1.14
C TYR A 80 -21.69 -4.14 -1.09
N ALA A 81 -21.68 -5.39 -1.56
CA ALA A 81 -22.85 -6.26 -1.49
C ALA A 81 -23.25 -6.56 -0.03
N GLU A 82 -24.54 -6.71 0.24
CA GLU A 82 -25.07 -6.95 1.59
C GLU A 82 -24.47 -8.25 2.19
N GLY A 83 -23.61 -8.09 3.19
CA GLY A 83 -22.88 -9.17 3.88
C GLY A 83 -21.40 -9.33 3.49
N ALA A 84 -20.89 -8.65 2.45
CA ALA A 84 -19.49 -8.75 1.99
C ALA A 84 -18.46 -8.29 3.05
N VAL A 85 -18.88 -7.39 3.93
CA VAL A 85 -18.30 -7.26 5.28
C VAL A 85 -19.40 -7.65 6.25
N SER A 86 -19.19 -8.74 6.99
CA SER A 86 -20.05 -9.14 8.10
C SER A 86 -19.21 -9.74 9.21
N LEU A 87 -19.36 -9.18 10.41
CA LEU A 87 -18.73 -9.69 11.62
C LEU A 87 -19.50 -10.93 12.11
N ALA A 88 -18.82 -11.85 12.80
CA ALA A 88 -19.48 -13.00 13.38
C ALA A 88 -20.51 -12.56 14.45
N SER A 89 -21.59 -13.33 14.62
CA SER A 89 -22.63 -13.03 15.62
C SER A 89 -22.07 -12.79 17.02
N ASP A 90 -21.00 -13.52 17.35
CA ASP A 90 -20.40 -13.54 18.67
C ASP A 90 -19.48 -12.31 18.86
N GLU A 91 -18.80 -11.87 17.79
CA GLU A 91 -18.02 -10.62 17.73
C GLU A 91 -18.93 -9.40 17.91
N VAL A 92 -20.01 -9.31 17.12
CA VAL A 92 -21.02 -8.24 17.27
C VAL A 92 -21.63 -8.23 18.67
N SER A 93 -21.81 -9.39 19.30
CA SER A 93 -22.32 -9.50 20.68
C SER A 93 -21.29 -9.17 21.77
N SER A 94 -20.01 -9.01 21.39
CA SER A 94 -18.91 -8.67 22.30
C SER A 94 -18.55 -7.19 22.31
N LEU A 95 -18.98 -6.43 21.29
CA LEU A 95 -18.88 -4.98 21.25
C LEU A 95 -19.61 -4.36 22.46
N PRO A 96 -19.03 -3.36 23.15
CA PRO A 96 -19.69 -2.66 24.24
C PRO A 96 -20.85 -1.80 23.74
N GLU A 97 -21.80 -1.45 24.62
CA GLU A 97 -22.94 -0.56 24.30
C GLU A 97 -22.51 0.91 24.08
N LYS A 98 -21.30 1.27 24.54
CA LYS A 98 -20.66 2.57 24.36
C LYS A 98 -19.15 2.40 24.27
N TYR A 99 -18.49 3.28 23.52
CA TYR A 99 -17.03 3.36 23.48
C TYR A 99 -16.59 4.77 23.07
N ASP A 100 -15.46 5.27 23.58
CA ASP A 100 -14.95 6.61 23.28
C ASP A 100 -13.42 6.59 23.29
N LEU A 101 -12.76 6.89 22.17
CA LEU A 101 -11.29 6.95 22.09
C LEU A 101 -10.70 8.07 22.96
N ARG A 102 -11.55 8.97 23.49
CA ARG A 102 -11.18 10.01 24.44
C ARG A 102 -11.14 9.53 25.90
N ASP A 103 -11.71 8.36 26.18
CA ASP A 103 -11.73 7.62 27.46
C ASP A 103 -11.76 6.10 27.14
N PRO A 104 -10.68 5.51 26.56
CA PRO A 104 -10.69 4.10 26.13
C PRO A 104 -10.94 3.10 27.28
N ASN A 105 -10.61 3.47 28.52
CA ASN A 105 -10.84 2.60 29.68
C ASN A 105 -12.28 2.68 30.25
N GLY A 106 -12.99 3.79 30.02
CA GLY A 106 -14.39 4.00 30.39
C GLY A 106 -14.63 4.40 31.85
N ASP A 107 -13.66 5.05 32.52
CA ASP A 107 -13.81 5.50 33.91
C ASP A 107 -14.23 6.98 34.07
N GLY A 108 -14.26 7.73 32.97
CA GLY A 108 -14.68 9.13 32.91
C GLY A 108 -13.56 10.15 33.16
N ASP A 109 -12.31 9.72 33.33
CA ASP A 109 -11.14 10.57 33.07
C ASP A 109 -10.79 10.54 31.57
N ARG A 110 -9.98 11.50 31.10
CA ARG A 110 -9.46 11.53 29.72
C ARG A 110 -7.93 11.57 29.67
N SER A 111 -7.27 11.18 30.77
CA SER A 111 -5.81 11.16 30.83
C SER A 111 -5.19 10.05 29.96
N ASP A 112 -5.98 9.07 29.55
CA ASP A 112 -5.65 7.98 28.61
C ASP A 112 -6.09 8.23 27.15
N SER A 113 -6.69 9.40 26.84
CA SER A 113 -7.16 9.75 25.49
C SER A 113 -6.12 9.53 24.40
N VAL A 114 -6.45 8.70 23.41
CA VAL A 114 -5.67 8.54 22.17
C VAL A 114 -6.10 9.56 21.09
N VAL A 115 -7.13 10.37 21.35
CA VAL A 115 -7.55 11.47 20.46
C VAL A 115 -6.81 12.77 20.81
N THR A 116 -6.23 13.39 19.80
CA THR A 116 -5.58 14.72 19.85
C THR A 116 -6.61 15.86 19.97
N SER A 117 -6.14 17.10 20.19
CA SER A 117 -7.01 18.28 20.23
C SER A 117 -7.80 18.51 18.92
N VAL A 118 -8.97 19.16 19.01
CA VAL A 118 -9.72 19.62 17.84
C VAL A 118 -8.97 20.77 17.17
N LYS A 119 -8.41 20.53 15.99
CA LYS A 119 -7.68 21.54 15.20
C LYS A 119 -8.65 22.38 14.36
N LEU A 120 -8.12 23.38 13.65
CA LEU A 120 -8.92 24.32 12.85
C LEU A 120 -8.47 24.38 11.38
N GLN A 121 -9.36 23.99 10.45
CA GLN A 121 -9.14 24.00 8.99
C GLN A 121 -9.11 25.37 8.32
N ASN A 122 -9.40 26.43 9.08
CA ASN A 122 -9.63 27.75 8.54
C ASN A 122 -8.32 28.38 8.02
N PRO A 123 -8.26 28.89 6.76
CA PRO A 123 -9.40 29.40 5.99
C PRO A 123 -9.89 28.51 4.82
N TRP A 124 -9.50 27.24 4.75
CA TRP A 124 -9.61 26.45 3.50
C TRP A 124 -10.61 25.28 3.54
N GLY A 125 -11.06 24.84 2.36
CA GLY A 125 -11.87 23.64 2.11
C GLY A 125 -11.18 22.29 2.39
N THR A 126 -10.38 22.19 3.45
CA THR A 126 -9.45 21.07 3.72
C THR A 126 -9.93 20.10 4.82
N CYS A 127 -11.21 20.08 5.19
CA CYS A 127 -11.75 19.20 6.23
C CYS A 127 -11.37 17.71 6.06
N TRP A 128 -11.30 17.24 4.82
CA TRP A 128 -10.82 15.91 4.44
C TRP A 128 -9.39 15.61 4.95
N ALA A 129 -8.48 16.59 4.92
CA ALA A 129 -7.12 16.43 5.41
C ALA A 129 -7.09 16.37 6.95
N PHE A 130 -7.91 17.18 7.64
CA PHE A 130 -8.06 17.11 9.10
C PHE A 130 -8.67 15.77 9.55
N ALA A 131 -9.71 15.31 8.88
CA ALA A 131 -10.34 14.02 9.18
C ALA A 131 -9.36 12.84 8.97
N ALA A 132 -8.54 12.90 7.91
CA ALA A 132 -7.48 11.92 7.66
C ALA A 132 -6.38 11.98 8.74
N MET A 133 -5.85 13.16 9.08
CA MET A 133 -4.82 13.31 10.12
C MET A 133 -5.30 12.78 11.48
N VAL A 134 -6.56 13.01 11.86
CA VAL A 134 -7.12 12.46 13.11
C VAL A 134 -7.25 10.93 13.08
N ALA A 135 -7.65 10.34 11.95
CA ALA A 135 -7.70 8.89 11.77
C ALA A 135 -6.28 8.26 11.85
N CYS A 136 -5.27 8.92 11.27
CA CYS A 136 -3.87 8.54 11.45
C CYS A 136 -3.46 8.65 12.93
N GLU A 137 -3.59 9.84 13.55
CA GLU A 137 -3.16 10.13 14.93
C GLU A 137 -3.72 9.12 15.94
N THR A 138 -5.02 8.82 15.86
CA THR A 138 -5.68 7.87 16.77
C THR A 138 -5.19 6.43 16.60
N SER A 139 -4.96 5.99 15.36
CA SER A 139 -4.40 4.67 15.04
C SER A 139 -2.98 4.50 15.62
N ILE A 140 -2.08 5.45 15.29
CA ILE A 140 -0.68 5.46 15.74
C ILE A 140 -0.56 5.43 17.27
N LEU A 141 -1.37 6.24 17.95
CA LEU A 141 -1.34 6.36 19.41
C LEU A 141 -1.89 5.10 20.10
N SER A 142 -2.91 4.47 19.51
CA SER A 142 -3.47 3.22 20.02
C SER A 142 -2.49 2.06 19.93
N ASP A 143 -1.86 1.86 18.77
CA ASP A 143 -0.92 0.75 18.55
C ASP A 143 0.34 0.90 19.42
N ALA A 144 0.93 2.09 19.44
CA ALA A 144 2.07 2.39 20.30
C ALA A 144 1.74 2.31 21.82
N GLY A 145 0.47 2.19 22.20
CA GLY A 145 0.01 2.22 23.59
C GLY A 145 0.42 3.53 24.27
N LYS A 146 0.07 4.66 23.65
CA LYS A 146 0.44 6.03 24.08
C LYS A 146 -0.78 6.93 24.10
N THR A 147 -0.84 7.86 25.05
CA THR A 147 -1.87 8.90 25.04
C THR A 147 -1.43 10.09 24.19
N ALA A 148 -2.39 10.85 23.66
CA ALA A 148 -2.11 12.10 22.95
C ALA A 148 -1.38 13.13 23.86
N ALA A 149 -1.62 13.07 25.17
CA ALA A 149 -0.99 13.93 26.16
C ALA A 149 0.45 13.50 26.53
N GLU A 150 0.81 12.23 26.39
CA GLU A 150 2.18 11.74 26.60
C GLU A 150 3.11 12.11 25.44
N THR A 151 2.61 12.05 24.21
CA THR A 151 3.39 12.24 22.98
C THR A 151 3.41 13.68 22.48
N GLY A 152 2.27 14.38 22.60
CA GLY A 152 2.06 15.63 21.87
C GLY A 152 2.05 15.43 20.34
N LEU A 153 1.59 14.27 19.86
CA LEU A 153 1.49 13.99 18.42
C LEU A 153 0.54 14.99 17.75
N ASP A 154 1.01 15.60 16.67
CA ASP A 154 0.30 16.61 15.88
C ASP A 154 0.84 16.51 14.43
N LEU A 155 0.03 15.95 13.53
CA LEU A 155 0.38 15.73 12.12
C LEU A 155 -0.09 16.89 11.22
N SER A 156 0.62 17.13 10.11
CA SER A 156 0.39 18.28 9.23
C SER A 156 -0.70 18.02 8.19
N GLU A 157 -1.84 18.69 8.33
CA GLU A 157 -2.86 18.74 7.27
C GLU A 157 -2.38 19.50 6.03
N LEU A 158 -1.52 20.51 6.19
CA LEU A 158 -1.00 21.28 5.07
C LEU A 158 -0.09 20.45 4.16
N GLN A 159 0.72 19.54 4.72
CA GLN A 159 1.57 18.67 3.90
C GLN A 159 0.74 17.64 3.12
N LEU A 160 -0.31 17.07 3.71
CA LEU A 160 -1.24 16.21 2.97
C LEU A 160 -1.97 17.01 1.86
N ALA A 161 -2.52 18.17 2.18
CA ALA A 161 -3.22 19.01 1.20
C ALA A 161 -2.31 19.43 0.05
N ALA A 162 -1.06 19.82 0.34
CA ALA A 162 -0.07 20.12 -0.70
C ALA A 162 0.31 18.88 -1.51
N ALA A 163 0.52 17.71 -0.88
CA ALA A 163 0.96 16.48 -1.54
C ALA A 163 -0.05 15.93 -2.58
N VAL A 164 -1.35 16.20 -2.39
CA VAL A 164 -2.41 15.89 -3.36
C VAL A 164 -2.33 16.81 -4.57
N PHE A 165 -2.25 18.13 -4.36
CA PHE A 165 -2.21 19.14 -5.43
C PHE A 165 -0.77 19.54 -5.82
N ARG A 166 0.16 18.58 -5.78
CA ARG A 166 1.61 18.86 -5.80
C ARG A 166 2.19 19.19 -7.17
N SER A 167 1.46 18.98 -8.26
CA SER A 167 2.04 18.81 -9.60
C SER A 167 2.69 20.06 -10.20
N ASP A 168 2.35 21.25 -9.68
CA ASP A 168 3.00 22.52 -10.05
C ASP A 168 4.09 22.98 -9.05
N GLY A 169 4.24 22.30 -7.92
CA GLY A 169 5.16 22.66 -6.83
C GLY A 169 6.26 21.65 -6.53
N ALA A 170 6.02 20.36 -6.81
CA ALA A 170 6.99 19.30 -6.56
C ALA A 170 8.14 19.30 -7.58
N PRO A 171 9.42 19.17 -7.15
CA PRO A 171 10.53 19.01 -8.08
C PRO A 171 10.47 17.64 -8.76
N ALA A 172 11.02 17.49 -9.98
CA ALA A 172 11.05 16.19 -10.67
C ALA A 172 11.76 15.07 -9.88
N SER A 173 12.68 15.42 -8.97
CA SER A 173 13.31 14.49 -8.03
C SER A 173 12.38 13.95 -6.94
N ALA A 174 11.13 14.41 -6.87
CA ALA A 174 10.08 13.88 -5.98
C ALA A 174 9.47 12.59 -6.54
N VAL A 175 9.19 12.54 -7.84
CA VAL A 175 8.45 11.44 -8.48
C VAL A 175 9.29 10.62 -9.48
N GLY A 176 10.49 11.12 -9.84
CA GLY A 176 11.32 10.57 -10.90
C GLY A 176 11.15 11.35 -12.21
N GLU A 177 12.11 11.23 -13.13
CA GLU A 177 12.07 12.00 -14.39
C GLU A 177 10.97 11.52 -15.37
N ALA A 178 10.52 10.27 -15.30
CA ALA A 178 9.48 9.72 -16.17
C ALA A 178 8.05 10.09 -15.71
N GLN A 179 7.83 10.21 -14.41
CA GLN A 179 6.56 10.61 -13.77
C GLN A 179 6.52 12.12 -13.46
N ALA A 180 7.48 12.90 -13.98
CA ALA A 180 7.58 14.34 -13.72
C ALA A 180 6.38 15.11 -14.33
N GLY A 181 5.68 15.86 -13.48
CA GLY A 181 4.47 16.61 -13.87
C GLY A 181 3.23 15.73 -13.99
N GLU A 182 3.11 14.71 -13.15
CA GLU A 182 1.91 13.90 -12.93
C GLU A 182 1.06 14.44 -11.77
N GLY A 183 -0.26 14.24 -11.82
CA GLY A 183 -1.21 14.54 -10.76
C GLY A 183 -2.18 15.67 -11.11
N ILE A 184 -2.51 16.51 -10.13
CA ILE A 184 -3.52 17.57 -10.23
C ILE A 184 -2.84 18.94 -10.33
N HIS A 185 -3.13 19.66 -11.41
CA HIS A 185 -2.56 20.96 -11.76
C HIS A 185 -3.53 22.12 -11.53
N ASN A 186 -3.00 23.20 -10.97
CA ASN A 186 -3.66 24.48 -10.74
C ASN A 186 -3.46 25.42 -11.94
N ASN A 187 -4.28 25.21 -12.98
CA ASN A 187 -4.36 26.08 -14.15
C ASN A 187 -5.09 27.43 -13.90
N THR A 188 -5.27 27.87 -12.64
CA THR A 188 -6.07 29.06 -12.28
C THR A 188 -5.22 30.29 -11.97
N SER A 189 -5.86 31.42 -11.65
CA SER A 189 -5.18 32.63 -11.19
C SER A 189 -4.92 32.69 -9.67
N ASP A 190 -5.42 31.73 -8.89
CA ASP A 190 -5.26 31.67 -7.44
C ASP A 190 -4.26 30.55 -7.09
N PRO A 191 -3.06 30.86 -6.56
CA PRO A 191 -2.05 29.85 -6.31
C PRO A 191 -2.42 28.87 -5.19
N ASN A 192 -3.48 29.14 -4.40
CA ASN A 192 -3.94 28.27 -3.31
C ASN A 192 -5.15 27.41 -3.69
N ALA A 193 -5.62 27.48 -4.95
CA ALA A 193 -6.89 26.90 -5.41
C ALA A 193 -7.12 25.42 -5.06
N GLY A 194 -6.07 24.60 -4.95
CA GLY A 194 -6.18 23.21 -4.50
C GLY A 194 -6.70 23.07 -3.07
N LEU A 195 -6.38 24.01 -2.17
CA LEU A 195 -6.86 23.98 -0.78
C LEU A 195 -8.38 24.23 -0.69
N ASP A 196 -9.00 24.80 -1.73
CA ASP A 196 -10.45 25.01 -1.89
C ASP A 196 -11.11 24.08 -2.93
N ALA A 197 -10.43 22.99 -3.32
CA ALA A 197 -10.95 21.97 -4.22
C ALA A 197 -11.71 20.84 -3.52
N GLY A 198 -11.66 20.78 -2.18
CA GLY A 198 -12.13 19.62 -1.42
C GLY A 198 -11.19 18.41 -1.58
N GLY A 199 -11.72 17.21 -1.39
CA GLY A 199 -10.98 15.95 -1.50
C GLY A 199 -11.91 14.73 -1.37
N VAL A 200 -11.38 13.53 -1.64
CA VAL A 200 -12.08 12.23 -1.58
C VAL A 200 -11.16 11.12 -1.04
N SER A 201 -11.70 9.95 -0.69
CA SER A 201 -10.96 8.81 -0.09
C SER A 201 -9.68 8.39 -0.83
N GLY A 202 -9.69 8.41 -2.16
CA GLY A 202 -8.56 7.99 -2.97
C GLY A 202 -7.35 8.93 -2.87
N TYR A 203 -7.53 10.22 -2.59
CA TYR A 203 -6.45 11.22 -2.61
C TYR A 203 -5.40 10.95 -1.53
N PHE A 204 -5.82 10.83 -0.28
CA PHE A 204 -4.90 10.54 0.82
C PHE A 204 -4.40 9.09 0.80
N SER A 205 -5.17 8.15 0.24
CA SER A 205 -4.72 6.78 0.02
C SER A 205 -3.58 6.69 -0.99
N SER A 206 -3.67 7.39 -2.14
CA SER A 206 -2.56 7.53 -3.09
C SER A 206 -1.33 8.20 -2.44
N VAL A 207 -1.53 9.28 -1.68
CA VAL A 207 -0.43 10.03 -1.06
C VAL A 207 0.32 9.20 -0.01
N PHE A 208 -0.37 8.66 1.00
CA PHE A 208 0.27 7.83 2.02
C PHE A 208 0.85 6.53 1.45
N GLY A 209 0.12 5.89 0.51
CA GLY A 209 0.60 4.71 -0.21
C GLY A 209 1.87 5.01 -1.02
N ALA A 210 2.03 6.22 -1.54
CA ALA A 210 3.26 6.64 -2.22
C ALA A 210 4.47 6.88 -1.29
N GLY A 211 4.31 6.66 0.04
CA GLY A 211 5.32 6.97 1.05
C GLY A 211 5.40 8.46 1.39
N ILE A 212 4.43 9.26 0.94
CA ILE A 212 4.39 10.71 1.11
C ILE A 212 3.46 11.04 2.26
N GLY A 213 4.01 11.62 3.32
CA GLY A 213 3.26 11.91 4.55
C GLY A 213 2.79 10.65 5.32
N PRO A 214 2.26 10.85 6.53
CA PRO A 214 2.16 12.14 7.23
C PRO A 214 3.53 12.66 7.72
N VAL A 215 3.61 13.97 7.95
CA VAL A 215 4.71 14.63 8.69
C VAL A 215 4.14 15.36 9.91
N LEU A 216 4.99 15.78 10.85
CA LEU A 216 4.53 16.60 11.98
C LEU A 216 4.07 18.00 11.50
N GLU A 217 3.01 18.53 12.11
CA GLU A 217 2.56 19.93 11.97
C GLU A 217 3.72 20.91 12.23
N SER A 218 4.61 20.59 13.17
CA SER A 218 5.83 21.38 13.41
C SER A 218 6.80 21.52 12.22
N SER A 219 6.70 20.65 11.20
CA SER A 219 7.53 20.69 9.98
C SER A 219 6.85 21.46 8.83
N ALA A 220 5.55 21.28 8.64
CA ALA A 220 4.73 22.01 7.65
C ALA A 220 3.52 22.64 8.35
N PRO A 221 3.69 23.74 9.10
CA PRO A 221 2.61 24.23 9.96
C PRO A 221 1.47 24.83 9.14
N TYR A 222 0.24 24.74 9.62
CA TYR A 222 -0.97 25.23 8.95
C TYR A 222 -1.04 26.77 8.88
N LYS A 223 -0.26 27.33 7.95
CA LYS A 223 -0.08 28.75 7.61
C LYS A 223 0.64 28.89 6.26
N ASN A 224 0.71 30.10 5.69
CA ASN A 224 1.52 30.34 4.49
C ASN A 224 3.04 30.31 4.73
N ALA A 225 3.81 30.31 3.64
CA ALA A 225 5.28 30.25 3.64
C ALA A 225 5.95 31.35 4.47
N GLU A 226 5.36 32.55 4.58
CA GLU A 226 5.85 33.65 5.42
C GLU A 226 5.54 33.49 6.93
N GLY A 227 4.86 32.41 7.33
CA GLY A 227 4.45 32.15 8.71
C GLY A 227 3.30 33.03 9.18
N ILE A 228 2.45 33.49 8.25
CA ILE A 228 1.35 34.41 8.49
C ILE A 228 0.00 33.68 8.48
N LYS A 229 -0.92 34.08 9.35
CA LYS A 229 -2.29 33.57 9.45
C LYS A 229 -3.31 34.68 9.23
N LEU A 230 -4.50 34.31 8.73
CA LEU A 230 -5.64 35.22 8.60
C LEU A 230 -6.33 35.33 9.97
N CYS A 231 -6.47 36.55 10.50
CA CYS A 231 -6.91 36.80 11.88
C CYS A 231 -7.93 37.94 11.96
N THR A 232 -9.13 37.70 12.54
CA THR A 232 -10.05 38.78 12.86
C THR A 232 -9.61 39.45 14.16
N ALA A 233 -9.37 40.76 14.09
CA ALA A 233 -8.80 41.54 15.17
C ALA A 233 -9.81 42.59 15.68
N THR A 234 -10.41 42.34 16.84
CA THR A 234 -11.31 43.28 17.51
C THR A 234 -10.51 44.17 18.46
N SER A 235 -10.50 45.48 18.23
CA SER A 235 -9.73 46.44 19.03
C SER A 235 -10.33 46.70 20.42
N PRO A 236 -9.57 47.31 21.36
CA PRO A 236 -10.09 47.74 22.67
C PRO A 236 -11.30 48.69 22.61
N SER A 237 -11.61 49.29 21.46
CA SER A 237 -12.80 50.13 21.23
C SER A 237 -13.93 49.42 20.48
N GLY A 238 -13.82 48.11 20.23
CA GLY A 238 -14.83 47.31 19.53
C GLY A 238 -14.80 47.45 18.00
N GLU A 239 -13.66 47.85 17.42
CA GLU A 239 -13.49 47.94 15.96
C GLU A 239 -12.89 46.64 15.42
N VAL A 240 -13.64 45.92 14.58
CA VAL A 240 -13.27 44.62 13.99
C VAL A 240 -12.59 44.83 12.64
N GLN A 241 -11.50 44.09 12.37
CA GLN A 241 -10.82 44.11 11.07
C GLN A 241 -10.05 42.82 10.77
N THR A 242 -10.10 42.36 9.51
CA THR A 242 -9.21 41.33 8.97
C THR A 242 -7.76 41.79 8.97
N MET A 243 -6.89 41.03 9.63
CA MET A 243 -5.44 41.23 9.61
C MET A 243 -4.71 39.97 9.14
N VAL A 244 -3.61 40.18 8.42
CA VAL A 244 -2.68 39.14 7.98
C VAL A 244 -1.45 39.22 8.91
N LEU A 245 -1.42 38.37 9.95
CA LEU A 245 -0.50 38.47 11.11
C LEU A 245 0.37 37.23 11.33
N THR A 246 1.64 37.46 11.68
CA THR A 246 2.53 36.41 12.23
C THR A 246 2.24 36.20 13.72
N ASP A 247 2.61 35.02 14.26
CA ASP A 247 2.39 34.68 15.67
C ASP A 247 2.99 35.71 16.67
N GLU A 248 4.07 36.42 16.28
CA GLU A 248 4.64 37.53 17.07
C GLU A 248 3.73 38.77 17.07
N LYS A 249 3.15 39.14 15.92
CA LYS A 249 2.24 40.30 15.80
C LYS A 249 0.90 40.05 16.46
N ILE A 250 0.44 38.79 16.51
CA ILE A 250 -0.75 38.38 17.27
C ILE A 250 -0.52 38.66 18.76
N LYS A 251 0.58 38.14 19.33
CA LYS A 251 0.96 38.38 20.73
C LYS A 251 1.18 39.86 21.05
N GLN A 252 1.70 40.65 20.09
CA GLN A 252 1.75 42.10 20.23
C GLN A 252 0.34 42.72 20.29
N LYS A 253 -0.59 42.31 19.41
CA LYS A 253 -1.95 42.85 19.36
C LYS A 253 -2.78 42.48 20.59
N GLU A 254 -2.64 41.26 21.10
CA GLU A 254 -3.24 40.84 22.37
C GLU A 254 -2.71 41.68 23.54
N ALA A 255 -1.40 41.97 23.57
CA ALA A 255 -0.79 42.87 24.56
C ALA A 255 -1.20 44.36 24.38
N GLU A 256 -1.60 44.78 23.17
CA GLU A 256 -2.28 46.06 22.90
C GLU A 256 -3.77 46.04 23.28
N GLY A 257 -4.31 44.89 23.70
CA GLY A 257 -5.68 44.71 24.19
C GLY A 257 -6.72 44.32 23.14
N TYR A 258 -6.30 43.83 21.96
CA TYR A 258 -7.21 43.30 20.94
C TYR A 258 -7.68 41.87 21.33
N LYS A 259 -8.95 41.51 21.07
CA LYS A 259 -9.33 40.08 20.88
C LYS A 259 -8.83 39.70 19.50
N ILE A 260 -7.88 38.78 19.42
CA ILE A 260 -7.52 38.11 18.18
C ILE A 260 -8.19 36.74 18.16
N VAL A 261 -8.78 36.40 17.02
CA VAL A 261 -9.20 35.05 16.65
C VAL A 261 -8.72 34.78 15.21
N PRO A 262 -8.72 33.53 14.75
CA PRO A 262 -8.67 33.24 13.31
C PRO A 262 -9.73 34.07 12.57
N ASP A 263 -9.48 34.48 11.32
CA ASP A 263 -10.51 35.12 10.50
C ASP A 263 -11.13 34.11 9.55
N TYR A 264 -12.45 34.02 9.57
CA TYR A 264 -13.17 32.98 8.85
C TYR A 264 -13.79 33.47 7.54
N TRP A 265 -13.70 34.77 7.23
CA TRP A 265 -14.29 35.33 6.02
C TRP A 265 -13.46 36.42 5.35
N ALA A 266 -12.75 36.03 4.28
CA ALA A 266 -12.03 36.97 3.42
C ALA A 266 -12.93 37.68 2.37
N GLY A 267 -14.16 37.23 2.17
CA GLY A 267 -15.02 37.64 1.06
C GLY A 267 -15.34 39.14 1.07
N ASN A 268 -14.76 39.85 0.11
CA ASN A 268 -14.80 41.32 -0.08
C ASN A 268 -14.14 42.17 1.03
N THR A 269 -13.49 41.59 2.04
CA THR A 269 -12.90 42.38 3.13
C THR A 269 -11.59 43.06 2.71
N LYS A 270 -11.36 44.28 3.21
CA LYS A 270 -10.11 45.02 3.00
C LYS A 270 -9.00 44.46 3.88
N ILE A 271 -8.38 43.38 3.40
CA ILE A 271 -7.18 42.77 4.00
C ILE A 271 -6.15 43.86 4.32
N THR A 272 -5.72 43.91 5.58
CA THR A 272 -4.62 44.76 6.03
C THR A 272 -3.36 43.93 6.15
N ASN A 273 -2.41 44.21 5.25
CA ASN A 273 -1.15 43.49 5.13
C ASN A 273 -0.21 43.75 6.33
N PRO A 274 0.84 42.94 6.53
CA PRO A 274 1.77 43.09 7.65
C PRO A 274 2.51 44.44 7.71
N ASP A 275 2.55 45.19 6.60
CA ASP A 275 3.15 46.52 6.46
C ASP A 275 2.13 47.68 6.60
N GLY A 276 0.84 47.38 6.76
CA GLY A 276 -0.25 48.36 6.78
C GLY A 276 -0.77 48.77 5.39
N SER A 277 -0.30 48.14 4.31
CA SER A 277 -0.92 48.30 2.98
C SER A 277 -2.26 47.57 2.88
N GLN A 278 -3.05 47.90 1.86
CA GLN A 278 -4.38 47.29 1.63
C GLN A 278 -4.49 46.81 0.18
N GLY A 279 -4.85 45.54 0.00
CA GLY A 279 -5.05 44.93 -1.31
C GLY A 279 -5.22 43.42 -1.24
N THR A 280 -5.59 42.82 -2.38
CA THR A 280 -5.78 41.37 -2.52
C THR A 280 -4.43 40.68 -2.62
N LEU A 281 -3.83 40.35 -1.46
CA LEU A 281 -2.63 39.54 -1.35
C LEU A 281 -2.93 38.39 -0.38
N ILE A 282 -3.15 37.20 -0.94
CA ILE A 282 -3.08 35.94 -0.21
C ILE A 282 -1.63 35.46 -0.38
N PRO A 283 -0.81 35.42 0.69
CA PRO A 283 0.53 34.84 0.60
C PRO A 283 0.41 33.33 0.37
N THR A 284 1.30 32.75 -0.43
CA THR A 284 1.12 31.37 -0.92
C THR A 284 1.33 30.35 0.19
N TRP A 285 0.39 29.40 0.28
CA TRP A 285 0.49 28.25 1.17
C TRP A 285 1.24 27.12 0.46
N THR A 286 2.52 26.95 0.79
CA THR A 286 3.37 25.87 0.29
C THR A 286 4.08 25.19 1.45
N ILE A 287 4.51 23.95 1.23
CA ILE A 287 5.54 23.30 2.04
C ILE A 287 6.95 23.63 1.52
N SER A 288 8.00 23.21 2.23
CA SER A 288 9.39 23.28 1.74
C SER A 288 9.74 22.08 0.88
N ASP A 289 10.73 22.25 -0.01
CA ASP A 289 11.12 21.23 -1.01
C ASP A 289 11.48 19.86 -0.41
N ASP A 290 11.92 19.81 0.85
CA ASP A 290 12.26 18.57 1.56
C ASP A 290 11.05 17.79 2.11
N LEU A 291 9.82 18.33 1.97
CA LEU A 291 8.60 17.76 2.53
C LEU A 291 7.67 17.11 1.49
N TRP A 292 7.91 17.34 0.18
CA TRP A 292 7.13 16.74 -0.91
C TRP A 292 7.18 15.21 -0.94
N ASN A 293 8.28 14.62 -0.46
CA ASN A 293 8.55 13.17 -0.45
C ASN A 293 8.66 12.57 0.95
N LYS A 294 8.36 13.35 1.98
CA LYS A 294 8.71 12.98 3.35
C LYS A 294 7.54 12.32 4.03
N SER A 295 7.79 11.19 4.66
CA SER A 295 6.94 10.65 5.71
C SER A 295 7.78 10.37 6.95
N ILE A 296 7.14 10.44 8.12
CA ILE A 296 7.66 9.87 9.36
C ILE A 296 7.08 8.48 9.69
N LEU A 297 6.10 8.00 8.91
CA LEU A 297 5.32 6.79 9.21
C LEU A 297 4.97 5.99 7.94
N LYS A 298 5.00 4.67 8.03
CA LYS A 298 4.87 3.78 6.86
C LYS A 298 3.50 3.10 6.83
N LEU A 299 2.56 3.63 6.04
CA LEU A 299 1.19 3.10 5.88
C LEU A 299 1.17 1.59 5.56
N GLU A 300 0.41 0.83 6.34
CA GLU A 300 0.18 -0.61 6.13
C GLU A 300 -1.13 -0.87 5.40
N ASN A 301 -2.22 -0.31 5.89
CA ASN A 301 -3.53 -0.41 5.25
C ASN A 301 -4.22 0.95 5.21
N SER A 302 -5.05 1.14 4.18
CA SER A 302 -6.09 2.15 4.07
C SER A 302 -7.40 1.40 3.86
N ASN A 303 -8.04 1.01 4.95
CA ASN A 303 -9.19 0.10 4.98
C ASN A 303 -10.47 0.88 4.62
N ASN A 304 -11.07 0.60 3.46
CA ASN A 304 -12.39 1.13 3.12
C ASN A 304 -13.49 0.23 3.70
N LEU A 305 -14.31 0.83 4.56
CA LEU A 305 -15.42 0.16 5.23
C LEU A 305 -16.71 0.26 4.40
N PRO A 306 -17.67 -0.65 4.61
CA PRO A 306 -19.00 -0.54 4.01
C PRO A 306 -19.74 0.72 4.48
N ASN A 307 -20.52 1.32 3.59
CA ASN A 307 -21.39 2.44 3.93
C ASN A 307 -22.52 2.05 4.90
N THR A 308 -22.84 2.93 5.85
CA THR A 308 -24.00 2.74 6.75
C THR A 308 -25.33 2.98 6.06
N ARG A 309 -25.37 3.75 4.96
CA ARG A 309 -26.59 3.98 4.16
C ARG A 309 -26.72 2.95 3.04
N LYS A 310 -27.95 2.52 2.74
CA LYS A 310 -28.27 1.75 1.51
C LYS A 310 -29.13 2.57 0.56
N LEU A 311 -28.74 2.64 -0.70
CA LEU A 311 -29.44 3.35 -1.78
C LEU A 311 -29.84 2.36 -2.90
N ASP A 312 -30.91 2.65 -3.65
CA ASP A 312 -31.16 2.02 -4.95
C ASP A 312 -30.53 2.82 -6.11
N SER A 313 -30.64 2.30 -7.34
CA SER A 313 -29.99 2.89 -8.52
C SER A 313 -30.47 4.30 -8.88
N ASP A 314 -31.66 4.70 -8.40
CA ASP A 314 -32.21 6.04 -8.58
C ASP A 314 -31.74 7.02 -7.48
N GLY A 315 -30.90 6.56 -6.53
CA GLY A 315 -30.39 7.32 -5.39
C GLY A 315 -31.36 7.37 -4.20
N LYS A 316 -32.38 6.50 -4.16
CA LYS A 316 -33.38 6.51 -3.08
C LYS A 316 -32.95 5.61 -1.93
N TYR A 317 -32.98 6.16 -0.71
CA TYR A 317 -32.70 5.46 0.54
C TYR A 317 -33.59 4.21 0.75
N LEU A 318 -32.96 3.14 1.24
CA LEU A 318 -33.52 1.81 1.48
C LEU A 318 -33.49 1.39 2.95
N GLY A 319 -32.78 2.13 3.81
CA GLY A 319 -32.52 1.78 5.22
C GLY A 319 -31.03 1.80 5.56
N THR A 320 -30.72 1.73 6.85
CA THR A 320 -29.34 1.62 7.36
C THR A 320 -28.83 0.18 7.25
N ASP A 321 -27.54 0.02 6.99
CA ASP A 321 -26.85 -1.26 7.16
C ASP A 321 -26.24 -1.38 8.57
N MET A 322 -26.80 -2.25 9.39
CA MET A 322 -26.31 -2.48 10.76
C MET A 322 -25.06 -3.37 10.82
N GLN A 323 -24.69 -4.09 9.75
CA GLN A 323 -23.38 -4.74 9.67
C GLN A 323 -22.29 -3.68 9.43
N ALA A 324 -22.56 -2.68 8.59
CA ALA A 324 -21.65 -1.55 8.41
C ALA A 324 -21.46 -0.73 9.71
N VAL A 325 -22.54 -0.45 10.44
CA VAL A 325 -22.46 0.14 11.79
C VAL A 325 -21.62 -0.75 12.72
N SER A 326 -21.75 -2.08 12.64
CA SER A 326 -20.95 -3.00 13.48
C SER A 326 -19.47 -3.02 13.09
N ALA A 327 -19.13 -2.92 11.80
CA ALA A 327 -17.75 -2.82 11.32
C ALA A 327 -17.08 -1.54 11.82
N ILE A 328 -17.73 -0.38 11.67
CA ILE A 328 -17.25 0.92 12.20
C ILE A 328 -17.03 0.85 13.71
N LYS A 329 -17.93 0.21 14.47
CA LYS A 329 -17.74 -0.02 15.91
C LYS A 329 -16.53 -0.91 16.23
N SER A 330 -16.29 -1.95 15.43
CA SER A 330 -15.16 -2.85 15.61
C SER A 330 -13.83 -2.13 15.43
N GLU A 331 -13.70 -1.33 14.37
CA GLU A 331 -12.54 -0.46 14.14
C GLU A 331 -12.29 0.50 15.32
N LEU A 332 -13.34 1.17 15.80
CA LEU A 332 -13.26 2.05 16.96
C LEU A 332 -12.74 1.30 18.20
N THR A 333 -13.26 0.11 18.49
CA THR A 333 -12.76 -0.72 19.61
C THR A 333 -11.34 -1.28 19.40
N SER A 334 -10.84 -1.27 18.17
CA SER A 334 -9.43 -1.55 17.81
C SER A 334 -8.54 -0.29 17.83
N GLY A 335 -9.02 0.84 18.37
CA GLY A 335 -8.25 2.08 18.48
C GLY A 335 -8.31 3.00 17.26
N ARG A 336 -9.03 2.64 16.20
CA ARG A 336 -9.03 3.38 14.93
C ARG A 336 -10.10 4.48 14.94
N GLY A 337 -9.69 5.73 14.76
CA GLY A 337 -10.62 6.79 14.35
C GLY A 337 -11.08 6.54 12.92
N VAL A 338 -12.40 6.53 12.70
CA VAL A 338 -12.99 6.23 11.39
C VAL A 338 -13.38 7.54 10.72
N LEU A 339 -12.68 7.95 9.66
CA LEU A 339 -13.09 9.11 8.88
C LEU A 339 -14.36 8.78 8.10
N ILE A 340 -15.25 9.75 7.92
CA ILE A 340 -16.46 9.65 7.11
C ILE A 340 -16.70 10.94 6.34
N PHE A 341 -17.30 10.79 5.17
CA PHE A 341 -17.90 11.88 4.40
C PHE A 341 -19.38 11.95 4.76
N PHE A 342 -19.95 13.15 4.90
CA PHE A 342 -21.39 13.33 5.16
C PHE A 342 -21.88 14.71 4.69
N CYS A 343 -23.20 14.89 4.66
CA CYS A 343 -23.83 16.17 4.38
C CYS A 343 -24.12 16.89 5.70
N ALA A 344 -23.28 17.88 6.01
CA ALA A 344 -23.50 18.85 7.07
C ALA A 344 -24.38 20.02 6.58
N ASP A 345 -24.96 20.79 7.51
CA ASP A 345 -25.66 22.05 7.18
C ASP A 345 -24.70 23.12 6.64
N THR A 346 -23.42 23.06 7.03
CA THR A 346 -22.27 23.87 6.55
C THR A 346 -20.99 23.03 6.56
N SER A 347 -20.00 23.37 5.73
CA SER A 347 -18.68 22.69 5.70
C SER A 347 -17.50 23.55 6.16
N LEU A 348 -17.72 24.86 6.32
CA LEU A 348 -16.77 25.80 6.92
C LEU A 348 -17.32 26.32 8.28
N PRO A 349 -16.44 26.70 9.24
CA PRO A 349 -16.86 27.07 10.60
C PRO A 349 -17.89 28.21 10.68
N ASP A 350 -17.73 29.25 9.85
CA ASP A 350 -18.52 30.50 9.90
C ASP A 350 -19.34 30.72 8.62
N GLU A 351 -19.65 29.66 7.87
CA GLU A 351 -20.58 29.73 6.74
C GLU A 351 -22.00 30.11 7.26
N GLU A 352 -22.62 31.19 6.76
CA GLU A 352 -23.93 31.64 7.24
C GLU A 352 -25.02 30.58 6.95
N THR A 353 -25.39 29.78 7.95
CA THR A 353 -26.44 28.76 7.83
C THR A 353 -27.82 29.41 7.70
N THR A 354 -28.23 29.71 6.47
CA THR A 354 -29.50 30.41 6.19
C THR A 354 -30.77 29.62 6.52
N ASP A 355 -30.67 28.29 6.66
CA ASP A 355 -31.76 27.36 7.00
C ASP A 355 -31.17 26.06 7.61
N PRO A 356 -30.80 26.04 8.91
CA PRO A 356 -30.24 24.85 9.56
C PRO A 356 -31.31 23.76 9.72
N ARG A 357 -31.03 22.55 9.24
CA ARG A 357 -32.00 21.43 9.15
C ARG A 357 -31.59 20.19 9.91
N TYR A 358 -30.31 19.89 9.98
CA TYR A 358 -29.81 18.57 10.36
C TYR A 358 -29.15 18.58 11.75
N ILE A 359 -28.39 19.63 12.09
CA ILE A 359 -27.87 19.87 13.44
C ILE A 359 -28.83 20.74 14.28
N ASN A 360 -28.81 20.57 15.60
CA ASN A 360 -29.65 21.33 16.52
C ASN A 360 -28.89 21.79 17.79
N GLU A 361 -29.57 22.52 18.67
CA GLU A 361 -29.03 23.08 19.94
C GLU A 361 -28.44 22.04 20.92
N LYS A 362 -28.59 20.72 20.67
CA LYS A 362 -27.95 19.65 21.45
C LYS A 362 -26.65 19.13 20.84
N TRP A 363 -26.20 19.73 19.73
CA TRP A 363 -25.10 19.21 18.91
C TRP A 363 -25.36 17.79 18.41
N ALA A 364 -26.61 17.53 18.01
CA ALA A 364 -27.09 16.25 17.49
C ALA A 364 -27.46 16.41 16.00
N HIS A 365 -26.65 15.83 15.12
CA HIS A 365 -26.78 15.90 13.66
C HIS A 365 -27.51 14.68 13.09
N TYR A 366 -28.49 14.91 12.22
CA TYR A 366 -29.11 13.86 11.42
C TYR A 366 -29.62 14.38 10.08
N THR A 367 -28.92 14.02 9.00
CA THR A 367 -29.36 14.22 7.62
C THR A 367 -30.35 13.13 7.23
N TYR A 368 -31.63 13.51 7.30
CA TYR A 368 -32.80 12.65 7.14
C TYR A 368 -33.30 12.48 5.69
N GLU A 369 -32.52 12.92 4.70
CA GLU A 369 -32.77 12.70 3.27
C GLU A 369 -31.44 12.37 2.55
N PRO A 370 -31.43 11.52 1.51
CA PRO A 370 -30.18 11.11 0.86
C PRO A 370 -29.50 12.29 0.15
N LYS A 371 -28.22 12.49 0.44
CA LYS A 371 -27.37 13.59 -0.06
C LYS A 371 -25.97 13.10 -0.39
N SER A 372 -25.31 13.76 -1.34
CA SER A 372 -23.84 13.71 -1.43
C SER A 372 -23.23 14.41 -0.22
N GLY A 373 -22.05 13.97 0.22
CA GLY A 373 -21.31 14.68 1.26
C GLY A 373 -20.86 16.07 0.82
N ASN A 374 -20.70 16.97 1.78
CA ASN A 374 -20.06 18.28 1.62
C ASN A 374 -18.99 18.54 2.71
N HIS A 375 -18.89 17.68 3.72
CA HIS A 375 -17.97 17.81 4.84
C HIS A 375 -17.40 16.43 5.23
N VAL A 376 -16.22 16.43 5.85
CA VAL A 376 -15.48 15.23 6.23
C VAL A 376 -15.00 15.36 7.66
N VAL A 377 -15.22 14.32 8.46
CA VAL A 377 -15.03 14.31 9.92
C VAL A 377 -14.63 12.93 10.41
N THR A 378 -14.10 12.80 11.63
CA THR A 378 -13.67 11.51 12.18
C THR A 378 -14.60 11.08 13.32
N ILE A 379 -15.22 9.91 13.17
CA ILE A 379 -15.85 9.21 14.30
C ILE A 379 -14.75 8.76 15.26
N VAL A 380 -14.91 9.09 16.54
CA VAL A 380 -13.98 8.73 17.62
C VAL A 380 -14.64 7.92 18.75
N GLY A 381 -15.95 7.63 18.63
CA GLY A 381 -16.68 6.87 19.63
C GLY A 381 -18.13 6.66 19.25
N TYR A 382 -18.91 6.03 20.13
CA TYR A 382 -20.33 5.76 19.92
C TYR A 382 -21.09 5.48 21.23
N ASP A 383 -22.42 5.63 21.17
CA ASP A 383 -23.36 5.33 22.25
C ASP A 383 -24.68 4.78 21.68
N ASP A 384 -24.94 3.49 21.84
CA ASP A 384 -26.19 2.82 21.41
C ASP A 384 -27.44 3.35 22.14
N THR A 385 -27.26 3.93 23.33
CA THR A 385 -28.36 4.45 24.16
C THR A 385 -28.69 5.92 23.88
N TYR A 386 -27.94 6.58 22.98
CA TYR A 386 -28.15 7.98 22.67
C TYR A 386 -29.51 8.18 22.00
N SER A 387 -30.48 8.72 22.74
CA SER A 387 -31.87 8.66 22.27
C SER A 387 -32.08 9.46 21.00
N ARG A 388 -32.80 8.85 20.05
CA ARG A 388 -33.27 9.43 18.79
C ARG A 388 -34.06 10.73 18.98
N THR A 389 -34.63 10.93 20.17
CA THR A 389 -35.34 12.16 20.59
C THR A 389 -34.41 13.35 20.89
N ASN A 390 -33.09 13.17 20.73
CA ASN A 390 -32.12 14.26 20.71
C ASN A 390 -31.95 14.91 19.33
N PHE A 391 -32.32 14.24 18.24
CA PHE A 391 -32.20 14.78 16.88
C PHE A 391 -33.47 15.53 16.43
N GLY A 392 -33.32 16.38 15.41
CA GLY A 392 -34.42 17.17 14.83
C GLY A 392 -35.06 18.13 15.84
N ASP A 393 -36.36 18.41 15.67
CA ASP A 393 -37.16 19.20 16.62
C ASP A 393 -37.73 18.35 17.79
N GLY A 394 -37.28 17.09 17.91
CA GLY A 394 -37.79 16.12 18.89
C GLY A 394 -39.13 15.45 18.54
N VAL A 395 -39.75 15.78 17.40
CA VAL A 395 -41.07 15.25 16.99
C VAL A 395 -41.08 14.78 15.53
N ASN A 396 -40.51 15.58 14.62
CA ASN A 396 -40.37 15.34 13.19
C ASN A 396 -38.94 14.89 12.86
N ASN A 397 -38.77 14.24 11.70
CA ASN A 397 -37.48 13.86 11.14
C ASN A 397 -36.55 13.11 12.13
N LEU A 398 -37.13 12.28 13.00
CA LEU A 398 -36.38 11.47 13.97
C LEU A 398 -35.72 10.27 13.28
N PRO A 399 -34.51 9.83 13.71
CA PRO A 399 -33.90 8.58 13.29
C PRO A 399 -34.79 7.35 13.49
N GLU A 400 -34.46 6.22 12.86
CA GLU A 400 -35.26 5.00 12.95
C GLU A 400 -35.18 4.37 14.35
N GLY A 401 -33.98 4.27 14.93
CA GLY A 401 -33.72 3.82 16.29
C GLY A 401 -32.94 4.85 17.12
N ASP A 402 -32.73 4.55 18.40
CA ASP A 402 -31.72 5.22 19.23
C ASP A 402 -30.30 4.78 18.77
N GLY A 403 -29.26 5.57 19.10
CA GLY A 403 -27.88 5.27 18.75
C GLY A 403 -27.17 6.41 17.98
N ALA A 404 -25.95 6.75 18.40
CA ALA A 404 -25.15 7.82 17.78
C ALA A 404 -23.65 7.54 17.79
N TRP A 405 -22.97 8.10 16.79
CA TRP A 405 -21.52 8.31 16.74
C TRP A 405 -21.14 9.55 17.57
N ILE A 406 -19.96 9.51 18.19
CA ILE A 406 -19.25 10.66 18.75
C ILE A 406 -18.23 11.10 17.70
N VAL A 407 -18.33 12.34 17.21
CA VAL A 407 -17.61 12.80 16.03
C VAL A 407 -16.74 14.01 16.35
N LYS A 408 -15.47 13.96 15.94
CA LYS A 408 -14.50 15.04 16.00
C LYS A 408 -14.60 15.89 14.73
N ASN A 409 -14.80 17.19 14.90
CA ASN A 409 -14.82 18.15 13.79
C ASN A 409 -13.43 18.79 13.57
N SER A 410 -13.33 19.72 12.62
CA SER A 410 -12.13 20.46 12.22
C SER A 410 -12.27 21.98 12.38
N TRP A 411 -13.15 22.43 13.28
CA TRP A 411 -13.53 23.85 13.47
C TRP A 411 -12.99 24.46 14.78
N GLY A 412 -11.98 23.83 15.38
CA GLY A 412 -11.39 24.21 16.66
C GLY A 412 -12.29 23.90 17.87
N ALA A 413 -11.82 24.28 19.06
CA ALA A 413 -12.58 24.22 20.31
C ALA A 413 -12.37 25.50 21.14
N SER A 414 -13.34 25.82 22.01
CA SER A 414 -13.27 27.03 22.86
C SER A 414 -12.14 26.96 23.91
N THR A 415 -11.77 25.75 24.31
CA THR A 415 -10.70 25.39 25.26
C THR A 415 -9.30 25.70 24.74
N ASN A 416 -9.13 25.77 23.42
CA ASN A 416 -7.81 25.82 22.79
C ASN A 416 -7.17 27.21 22.83
N GLU A 417 -5.84 27.25 22.71
CA GLU A 417 -5.09 28.44 22.34
C GLU A 417 -5.02 28.59 20.80
N PHE A 418 -4.66 29.79 20.34
CA PHE A 418 -4.47 30.10 18.92
C PHE A 418 -3.29 29.28 18.33
N PRO A 419 -3.42 28.66 17.13
CA PRO A 419 -4.45 28.89 16.12
C PRO A 419 -5.73 28.08 16.27
N ASN A 420 -5.71 26.95 16.99
CA ASN A 420 -6.80 25.96 17.02
C ASN A 420 -8.04 26.36 17.85
N LYS A 421 -8.18 27.66 18.15
CA LYS A 421 -9.29 28.20 18.94
C LYS A 421 -10.46 28.61 18.03
N GLY A 422 -11.61 27.95 18.20
CA GLY A 422 -12.87 28.35 17.56
C GLY A 422 -13.35 29.72 18.07
N ASP A 423 -14.15 30.47 17.28
CA ASP A 423 -14.55 31.84 17.69
C ASP A 423 -15.48 31.87 18.92
N GLY A 424 -16.23 30.78 19.16
CA GLY A 424 -17.17 30.67 20.28
C GLY A 424 -17.73 29.26 20.52
N ASP A 425 -19.04 29.22 20.71
CA ASP A 425 -19.76 28.17 21.43
C ASP A 425 -20.14 26.96 20.54
N TRP A 426 -19.16 26.33 19.87
CA TRP A 426 -19.40 25.24 18.91
C TRP A 426 -19.11 23.81 19.43
N GLY A 427 -20.10 22.93 19.29
CA GLY A 427 -20.01 21.53 19.71
C GLY A 427 -20.40 21.31 21.17
N ILE A 428 -20.43 20.04 21.57
CA ILE A 428 -20.91 19.56 22.88
C ILE A 428 -20.26 20.35 24.03
N GLU A 429 -21.08 20.85 24.96
CA GLU A 429 -20.63 21.45 26.22
C GLU A 429 -20.14 20.40 27.20
N GLU A 430 -18.91 20.55 27.69
CA GLU A 430 -18.37 19.79 28.82
C GLU A 430 -17.72 20.77 29.81
N ASN A 431 -18.05 20.66 31.10
CA ASN A 431 -17.62 21.59 32.16
C ASN A 431 -17.96 23.09 31.96
N GLY A 432 -18.76 23.43 30.95
CA GLY A 432 -19.07 24.81 30.55
C GLY A 432 -18.15 25.36 29.46
N GLU A 433 -17.41 24.50 28.77
CA GLU A 433 -16.59 24.82 27.60
C GLU A 433 -17.04 23.97 26.40
N HIS A 434 -17.05 24.57 25.21
CA HIS A 434 -17.47 23.92 23.97
C HIS A 434 -16.31 23.18 23.32
N THR A 435 -16.51 21.88 23.09
CA THR A 435 -15.43 20.91 22.90
C THR A 435 -14.99 20.66 21.46
N GLY A 436 -15.73 21.14 20.45
CA GLY A 436 -15.45 20.83 19.05
C GLY A 436 -15.90 19.42 18.58
N TYR A 437 -16.67 18.70 19.42
CA TYR A 437 -17.28 17.40 19.07
C TYR A 437 -18.80 17.51 18.92
N PHE A 438 -19.41 16.58 18.20
CA PHE A 438 -20.87 16.47 18.06
C PHE A 438 -21.34 15.01 17.98
N TYR A 439 -22.64 14.79 18.14
CA TYR A 439 -23.28 13.49 17.95
C TYR A 439 -23.84 13.37 16.54
N LEU A 440 -23.58 12.27 15.83
CA LEU A 440 -24.14 11.98 14.51
C LEU A 440 -24.98 10.69 14.58
N SER A 441 -26.20 10.72 14.05
CA SER A 441 -27.10 9.55 14.04
C SER A 441 -26.48 8.36 13.27
N TYR A 442 -26.60 7.14 13.79
CA TYR A 442 -26.26 5.93 13.02
C TYR A 442 -27.06 5.81 11.71
N TYR A 443 -28.27 6.37 11.70
CA TYR A 443 -29.25 6.28 10.62
C TYR A 443 -29.09 7.38 9.56
N ASP A 444 -28.03 8.18 9.63
CA ASP A 444 -27.78 9.29 8.71
C ASP A 444 -27.71 8.83 7.25
N GLN A 445 -28.50 9.49 6.39
CA GLN A 445 -28.70 9.07 4.99
C GLN A 445 -27.64 9.66 4.04
N SER A 446 -26.67 10.41 4.58
CA SER A 446 -25.61 11.08 3.84
C SER A 446 -24.21 10.52 4.06
N ILE A 447 -24.00 9.63 5.03
CA ILE A 447 -22.70 9.01 5.30
C ILE A 447 -22.19 8.22 4.08
N THR A 448 -20.97 8.53 3.65
CA THR A 448 -20.22 7.86 2.58
C THR A 448 -18.75 7.65 2.97
N GLU A 449 -18.08 6.77 2.22
CA GLU A 449 -16.63 6.51 2.29
C GLU A 449 -16.05 6.39 3.71
N PRO A 450 -16.60 5.51 4.60
CA PRO A 450 -16.01 5.29 5.93
C PRO A 450 -14.66 4.59 5.81
N GLN A 451 -13.64 5.05 6.50
CA GLN A 451 -12.27 4.59 6.26
C GLN A 451 -11.35 4.66 7.49
N THR A 452 -10.43 3.71 7.62
CA THR A 452 -9.38 3.68 8.66
C THR A 452 -7.99 3.48 8.07
N PHE A 453 -6.96 3.78 8.85
CA PHE A 453 -5.57 3.54 8.48
C PHE A 453 -4.84 2.71 9.52
N ASP A 454 -3.90 1.89 9.05
CA ASP A 454 -2.89 1.21 9.85
C ASP A 454 -1.51 1.74 9.43
N PHE A 455 -0.60 1.94 10.39
CA PHE A 455 0.79 2.37 10.14
C PHE A 455 1.74 1.51 10.97
N ASP A 456 2.91 1.17 10.41
CA ASP A 456 3.97 0.44 11.12
C ASP A 456 4.35 1.15 12.44
N GLU A 457 4.00 0.55 13.59
CA GLU A 457 4.29 1.06 14.93
C GLU A 457 5.79 1.40 15.13
N ASN A 458 6.67 0.66 14.47
CA ASN A 458 8.12 0.79 14.58
C ASN A 458 8.64 1.99 13.80
N SER A 459 7.91 2.44 12.77
CA SER A 459 8.34 3.56 11.93
C SER A 459 8.43 4.90 12.70
N TYR A 460 7.68 5.04 13.81
CA TYR A 460 7.78 6.19 14.71
C TYR A 460 9.13 6.28 15.45
N GLU A 461 9.68 5.15 15.90
CA GLU A 461 10.99 5.10 16.57
C GLU A 461 12.17 4.84 15.60
N ASN A 462 11.90 4.21 14.46
CA ASN A 462 12.91 3.73 13.51
C ASN A 462 12.47 3.94 12.05
N ASN A 463 12.37 5.20 11.62
CA ASN A 463 12.17 5.54 10.21
C ASN A 463 13.44 5.31 9.38
N SER A 464 13.76 4.04 9.11
CA SER A 464 14.81 3.67 8.16
C SER A 464 14.41 4.07 6.74
N GLU A 465 15.32 4.71 6.01
CA GLU A 465 15.14 5.00 4.58
C GLU A 465 14.70 3.72 3.85
N THR A 466 13.61 3.83 3.10
CA THR A 466 12.95 2.70 2.42
C THR A 466 12.87 3.06 0.96
N HIS A 467 13.46 2.21 0.12
CA HIS A 467 13.33 2.27 -1.32
C HIS A 467 11.87 2.01 -1.71
N VAL A 468 11.30 2.81 -2.62
CA VAL A 468 9.92 2.62 -3.10
C VAL A 468 9.90 2.68 -4.62
N ASP A 469 9.59 1.54 -5.24
CA ASP A 469 9.36 1.42 -6.68
C ASP A 469 7.84 1.47 -6.93
N GLN A 470 7.40 2.46 -7.70
CA GLN A 470 5.99 2.80 -7.96
C GLN A 470 5.83 3.66 -9.22
N TYR A 471 4.65 3.62 -9.83
CA TYR A 471 4.33 4.41 -11.04
C TYR A 471 3.01 5.17 -10.97
N ASP A 472 2.16 4.88 -9.98
CA ASP A 472 0.89 5.55 -9.71
C ASP A 472 1.10 6.67 -8.67
N TYR A 473 1.40 7.87 -9.17
CA TYR A 473 1.65 9.06 -8.36
C TYR A 473 0.43 10.02 -8.37
N MET A 474 -0.53 9.83 -9.28
CA MET A 474 -1.79 10.57 -9.33
C MET A 474 -2.63 10.35 -8.06
N ALA A 475 -3.13 11.45 -7.49
CA ALA A 475 -4.21 11.40 -6.52
C ALA A 475 -5.50 11.00 -7.25
N LYS A 476 -5.93 9.75 -7.07
CA LYS A 476 -7.11 9.17 -7.76
C LYS A 476 -8.39 9.44 -6.99
N ASP A 477 -9.51 9.60 -7.68
CA ASP A 477 -10.82 9.70 -7.03
C ASP A 477 -11.21 8.33 -6.43
N THR A 478 -11.08 7.26 -7.24
CA THR A 478 -11.28 5.86 -6.83
C THR A 478 -10.70 4.90 -7.90
N ASN A 479 -11.04 3.61 -7.85
CA ASN A 479 -10.64 2.63 -8.85
C ASN A 479 -11.83 2.16 -9.71
N LEU A 480 -11.66 2.22 -11.03
CA LEU A 480 -12.48 1.51 -12.01
C LEU A 480 -12.27 -0.01 -11.82
N ARG A 481 -13.37 -0.73 -11.58
CA ARG A 481 -13.33 -2.15 -11.22
C ARG A 481 -14.11 -3.01 -12.21
N THR A 482 -13.52 -4.15 -12.57
CA THR A 482 -14.12 -5.18 -13.43
C THR A 482 -13.73 -6.57 -12.94
N SER A 483 -14.42 -7.61 -13.40
CA SER A 483 -14.27 -8.98 -12.88
C SER A 483 -14.45 -10.07 -13.95
N GLU A 484 -13.76 -11.19 -13.80
CA GLU A 484 -13.91 -12.39 -14.64
C GLU A 484 -14.04 -13.67 -13.80
N ASP A 485 -14.70 -14.70 -14.34
CA ASP A 485 -14.78 -16.04 -13.74
C ASP A 485 -13.44 -16.83 -13.84
N THR A 486 -12.46 -16.28 -14.56
CA THR A 486 -11.14 -16.86 -14.88
C THR A 486 -10.02 -15.90 -14.45
N LYS A 487 -8.81 -16.42 -14.21
CA LYS A 487 -7.68 -15.59 -13.74
C LYS A 487 -7.43 -14.41 -14.69
N ILE A 488 -7.37 -13.23 -14.11
CA ILE A 488 -6.79 -11.99 -14.64
C ILE A 488 -5.72 -11.50 -13.66
N SER A 489 -4.89 -10.55 -14.07
CA SER A 489 -3.75 -10.07 -13.28
C SER A 489 -3.40 -8.63 -13.60
N GLU A 490 -2.66 -8.01 -12.70
CA GLU A 490 -2.15 -6.64 -12.80
C GLU A 490 -0.65 -6.70 -12.53
N ALA A 491 0.16 -5.97 -13.29
CA ALA A 491 1.61 -6.02 -13.13
C ALA A 491 2.29 -4.69 -13.40
N ASN A 492 3.23 -4.32 -12.54
CA ASN A 492 4.18 -3.24 -12.79
C ASN A 492 5.58 -3.83 -13.02
N ILE A 493 6.31 -3.29 -14.00
CA ILE A 493 7.65 -3.74 -14.40
C ILE A 493 8.67 -2.63 -14.13
N TYR A 494 9.43 -2.78 -13.07
CA TYR A 494 10.39 -1.79 -12.59
C TYR A 494 11.81 -2.04 -13.11
N THR A 495 12.67 -1.03 -13.00
CA THR A 495 14.12 -1.16 -13.14
C THR A 495 14.79 -0.55 -11.92
N ALA A 496 15.31 -1.40 -11.03
CA ALA A 496 15.78 -0.98 -9.71
C ALA A 496 16.86 0.11 -9.79
N SER A 497 16.62 1.25 -9.14
CA SER A 497 17.54 2.38 -9.21
C SER A 497 18.77 2.25 -8.30
N GLU A 498 18.78 1.27 -7.38
CA GLU A 498 19.88 0.90 -6.48
C GLU A 498 19.81 -0.59 -6.06
N ASP A 499 20.73 -1.05 -5.21
CA ASP A 499 20.66 -2.39 -4.60
C ASP A 499 19.80 -2.34 -3.33
N PHE A 500 18.79 -3.22 -3.22
CA PHE A 500 17.92 -3.30 -2.04
C PHE A 500 17.39 -4.71 -1.74
N ALA A 501 17.14 -4.99 -0.46
CA ALA A 501 16.39 -6.16 -0.03
C ALA A 501 14.89 -5.87 -0.12
N LEU A 502 14.18 -6.51 -1.04
CA LEU A 502 12.73 -6.46 -1.17
C LEU A 502 12.09 -6.95 0.13
N SER A 503 11.35 -6.06 0.78
CA SER A 503 10.90 -6.20 2.18
C SER A 503 9.38 -6.16 2.36
N SER A 504 8.64 -5.52 1.44
CA SER A 504 7.19 -5.55 1.38
C SER A 504 6.68 -5.32 -0.05
N LEU A 505 5.47 -5.79 -0.33
CA LEU A 505 4.73 -5.57 -1.58
C LEU A 505 3.35 -4.98 -1.22
N ALA A 506 2.76 -4.18 -2.10
CA ALA A 506 1.45 -3.58 -1.83
C ALA A 506 0.64 -3.37 -3.10
N CYS A 507 -0.69 -3.32 -2.97
CA CYS A 507 -1.58 -2.88 -4.04
C CYS A 507 -2.94 -2.37 -3.53
N ASP A 508 -3.73 -1.78 -4.42
CA ASP A 508 -5.15 -1.52 -4.18
C ASP A 508 -5.99 -2.79 -4.35
N VAL A 509 -6.72 -3.17 -3.31
CA VAL A 509 -7.61 -4.33 -3.24
C VAL A 509 -9.04 -3.90 -3.61
N ALA A 510 -9.60 -4.53 -4.65
CA ALA A 510 -10.84 -4.11 -5.29
C ALA A 510 -12.10 -4.19 -4.38
N LEU A 511 -12.15 -5.18 -3.49
CA LEU A 511 -13.29 -5.55 -2.65
C LEU A 511 -12.86 -6.21 -1.32
N PRO A 512 -13.71 -6.14 -0.28
CA PRO A 512 -13.66 -7.00 0.91
C PRO A 512 -13.47 -8.49 0.63
N ASN A 513 -13.00 -9.21 1.65
CA ASN A 513 -12.77 -10.66 1.65
C ASN A 513 -12.01 -11.15 0.40
N THR A 514 -11.00 -10.39 -0.04
CA THR A 514 -10.22 -10.67 -1.24
C THR A 514 -8.86 -11.23 -0.88
N THR A 515 -8.52 -12.38 -1.47
CA THR A 515 -7.16 -12.91 -1.45
C THR A 515 -6.38 -12.32 -2.61
N VAL A 516 -5.23 -11.71 -2.33
CA VAL A 516 -4.26 -11.28 -3.35
C VAL A 516 -3.06 -12.22 -3.30
N THR A 517 -2.76 -12.85 -4.43
CA THR A 517 -1.45 -13.49 -4.64
C THR A 517 -0.51 -12.48 -5.29
N TYR A 518 0.70 -12.34 -4.75
CA TYR A 518 1.80 -11.57 -5.34
C TYR A 518 2.87 -12.54 -5.84
N ASP A 519 3.21 -12.44 -7.13
CA ASP A 519 4.32 -13.14 -7.77
C ASP A 519 5.38 -12.12 -8.21
N VAL A 520 6.66 -12.36 -7.90
CA VAL A 520 7.76 -11.47 -8.32
C VAL A 520 8.72 -12.19 -9.26
N TYR A 521 9.00 -11.56 -10.40
CA TYR A 521 9.86 -12.09 -11.47
C TYR A 521 11.07 -11.19 -11.68
N LEU A 522 12.26 -11.77 -11.85
CA LEU A 522 13.43 -11.05 -12.39
C LEU A 522 13.48 -11.23 -13.90
N LEU A 523 13.59 -10.14 -14.63
CA LEU A 523 13.52 -10.08 -16.09
C LEU A 523 14.91 -9.83 -16.70
N ASP A 524 15.20 -10.39 -17.86
CA ASP A 524 16.37 -10.03 -18.67
C ASP A 524 16.07 -8.87 -19.67
N ASP A 525 17.07 -8.50 -20.48
CA ASP A 525 16.97 -7.41 -21.46
C ASP A 525 16.00 -7.69 -22.64
N GLN A 526 15.47 -8.91 -22.77
CA GLN A 526 14.58 -9.36 -23.84
C GLN A 526 13.15 -9.63 -23.37
N ALA A 527 12.86 -9.61 -22.06
CA ALA A 527 11.51 -9.78 -21.54
C ALA A 527 10.59 -8.60 -21.92
N GLU A 528 9.62 -8.84 -22.81
CA GLU A 528 8.58 -7.87 -23.19
C GLU A 528 7.36 -7.91 -22.24
N ILE A 529 7.12 -9.02 -21.54
CA ILE A 529 5.98 -9.23 -20.62
C ILE A 529 6.43 -9.77 -19.25
N PRO A 530 5.63 -9.65 -18.16
CA PRO A 530 6.04 -10.01 -16.80
C PRO A 530 6.46 -11.47 -16.56
N ASP A 531 5.84 -12.43 -17.27
CA ASP A 531 5.92 -13.86 -16.95
C ASP A 531 6.35 -14.78 -18.11
N ASP A 532 7.05 -14.25 -19.12
CA ASP A 532 7.67 -15.08 -20.17
C ASP A 532 8.72 -16.02 -19.58
N GLU A 533 8.43 -17.33 -19.54
CA GLU A 533 9.31 -18.41 -19.06
C GLU A 533 10.70 -18.45 -19.76
N SER A 534 10.84 -17.78 -20.92
CA SER A 534 12.09 -17.70 -21.69
C SER A 534 13.07 -16.64 -21.13
N HIS A 535 12.52 -15.58 -20.52
CA HIS A 535 13.24 -14.33 -20.20
C HIS A 535 12.97 -13.81 -18.78
N SER A 536 12.07 -14.47 -18.03
CA SER A 536 11.61 -14.08 -16.69
C SER A 536 11.77 -15.24 -15.71
N THR A 537 12.43 -15.00 -14.58
CA THR A 537 12.61 -15.99 -13.50
C THR A 537 11.77 -15.60 -12.29
N LYS A 538 10.72 -16.37 -11.95
CA LYS A 538 9.98 -16.15 -10.70
C LYS A 538 10.85 -16.46 -9.49
N VAL A 539 10.98 -15.48 -8.58
CA VAL A 539 11.82 -15.55 -7.37
C VAL A 539 11.02 -15.50 -6.06
N LEU A 540 9.76 -15.07 -6.10
CA LEU A 540 8.86 -15.03 -4.95
C LEU A 540 7.42 -15.32 -5.37
N THR A 541 6.70 -16.03 -4.49
CA THR A 541 5.23 -16.07 -4.43
C THR A 541 4.84 -15.85 -2.97
N THR A 542 3.91 -14.95 -2.70
CA THR A 542 3.26 -14.78 -1.39
C THR A 542 1.77 -14.51 -1.57
N GLU A 543 0.96 -14.71 -0.54
CA GLU A 543 -0.48 -14.44 -0.56
C GLU A 543 -0.96 -13.84 0.77
N ALA A 544 -1.94 -12.95 0.69
CA ALA A 544 -2.63 -12.37 1.83
C ALA A 544 -4.13 -12.26 1.53
N THR A 545 -4.96 -12.29 2.57
CA THR A 545 -6.43 -12.10 2.46
C THR A 545 -6.83 -10.92 3.32
N PHE A 546 -7.51 -9.94 2.71
CA PHE A 546 -7.88 -8.69 3.36
C PHE A 546 -9.37 -8.65 3.68
N THR A 547 -9.70 -8.23 4.91
CA THR A 547 -11.09 -8.08 5.38
C THR A 547 -11.83 -7.02 4.56
N TYR A 548 -11.15 -5.91 4.27
CA TYR A 548 -11.66 -4.75 3.56
C TYR A 548 -11.05 -4.64 2.14
N GLY A 549 -11.55 -3.67 1.35
CA GLY A 549 -10.85 -3.21 0.15
C GLY A 549 -10.13 -1.89 0.41
N GLY A 550 -9.28 -1.45 -0.51
CA GLY A 550 -8.45 -0.25 -0.34
C GLY A 550 -6.97 -0.52 -0.54
N TYR A 551 -6.10 0.36 -0.03
CA TYR A 551 -4.66 0.15 -0.19
C TYR A 551 -4.14 -0.79 0.90
N HIS A 552 -3.40 -1.84 0.54
CA HIS A 552 -2.87 -2.81 1.52
C HIS A 552 -1.42 -3.25 1.21
N ARG A 553 -0.60 -3.36 2.27
CA ARG A 553 0.79 -3.83 2.24
C ARG A 553 0.95 -5.20 2.90
N VAL A 554 1.70 -6.08 2.23
CA VAL A 554 2.19 -7.36 2.76
C VAL A 554 3.68 -7.26 3.03
N THR A 555 4.09 -7.37 4.30
CA THR A 555 5.49 -7.47 4.67
C THR A 555 6.02 -8.89 4.52
N LEU A 556 7.25 -9.02 4.02
CA LEU A 556 7.89 -10.29 3.72
C LEU A 556 8.76 -10.75 4.90
N ASP A 557 8.55 -11.98 5.35
CA ASP A 557 9.45 -12.69 6.28
C ASP A 557 10.91 -12.57 5.84
N ALA A 558 11.84 -12.35 6.76
CA ALA A 558 13.26 -12.13 6.46
C ALA A 558 13.95 -13.27 5.67
N THR A 559 13.39 -14.48 5.68
CA THR A 559 13.85 -15.62 4.86
C THR A 559 13.30 -15.64 3.43
N SER A 560 12.25 -14.86 3.16
CA SER A 560 11.53 -14.75 1.88
C SER A 560 11.87 -13.45 1.13
N GLN A 561 12.64 -12.55 1.75
CA GLN A 561 13.10 -11.30 1.16
C GLN A 561 14.13 -11.54 0.05
N VAL A 562 14.02 -10.78 -1.05
CA VAL A 562 14.80 -10.96 -2.28
C VAL A 562 15.77 -9.80 -2.47
N ALA A 563 17.04 -10.09 -2.73
CA ALA A 563 18.04 -9.08 -3.11
C ALA A 563 17.83 -8.65 -4.58
N ILE A 564 17.29 -7.45 -4.77
CA ILE A 564 17.22 -6.77 -6.06
C ILE A 564 18.48 -5.91 -6.23
N ARG A 565 19.05 -5.88 -7.43
CA ARG A 565 20.31 -5.19 -7.73
C ARG A 565 20.08 -4.02 -8.68
N LYS A 566 20.90 -2.98 -8.58
CA LYS A 566 20.86 -1.78 -9.43
C LYS A 566 20.88 -2.15 -10.92
N GLY A 567 19.86 -1.70 -11.64
CA GLY A 567 19.66 -1.98 -13.07
C GLY A 567 18.99 -3.32 -13.38
N GLN A 568 18.67 -4.15 -12.38
CA GLN A 568 17.85 -5.34 -12.57
C GLN A 568 16.42 -4.93 -12.92
N ARG A 569 15.92 -5.38 -14.07
CA ARG A 569 14.48 -5.34 -14.38
C ARG A 569 13.77 -6.40 -13.54
N TYR A 570 12.64 -6.05 -12.93
CA TYR A 570 11.81 -7.01 -12.21
C TYR A 570 10.34 -6.61 -12.26
N ALA A 571 9.45 -7.60 -12.27
CA ALA A 571 8.01 -7.39 -12.32
C ALA A 571 7.35 -7.87 -11.03
N VAL A 572 6.39 -7.08 -10.52
CA VAL A 572 5.49 -7.48 -9.44
C VAL A 572 4.11 -7.71 -10.06
N VAL A 573 3.69 -8.98 -10.10
CA VAL A 573 2.38 -9.41 -10.60
C VAL A 573 1.46 -9.65 -9.42
N THR A 574 0.28 -9.02 -9.41
CA THR A 574 -0.79 -9.32 -8.46
C THR A 574 -1.90 -10.14 -9.13
N THR A 575 -2.64 -10.89 -8.32
CA THR A 575 -3.84 -11.61 -8.75
C THR A 575 -4.86 -11.51 -7.63
N GLN A 576 -5.84 -10.61 -7.80
CA GLN A 576 -6.91 -10.39 -6.84
C GLN A 576 -8.05 -11.39 -7.06
N LYS A 577 -8.51 -12.06 -5.99
CA LYS A 577 -9.66 -12.96 -6.05
C LYS A 577 -10.59 -12.77 -4.85
N CYS A 578 -11.84 -12.39 -5.11
CA CYS A 578 -12.86 -12.28 -4.06
C CYS A 578 -13.30 -13.69 -3.62
N ASN A 579 -13.34 -13.93 -2.30
CA ASN A 579 -13.74 -15.23 -1.76
C ASN A 579 -15.26 -15.42 -1.66
N ASP A 580 -16.05 -14.34 -1.68
CA ASP A 580 -17.52 -14.38 -1.58
C ASP A 580 -18.18 -14.91 -2.86
N ASP A 581 -17.74 -14.44 -4.03
CA ASP A 581 -18.28 -14.84 -5.33
C ASP A 581 -17.32 -15.72 -6.16
N GLY A 582 -16.04 -15.79 -5.76
CA GLY A 582 -15.02 -16.63 -6.36
C GLY A 582 -14.35 -16.05 -7.61
N LYS A 583 -14.71 -14.83 -8.05
CA LYS A 583 -14.16 -14.19 -9.25
C LYS A 583 -12.81 -13.51 -9.01
N TYR A 584 -12.11 -13.26 -10.11
CA TYR A 584 -10.91 -12.42 -10.13
C TYR A 584 -11.28 -11.00 -10.52
N TYR A 585 -10.56 -10.02 -9.96
CA TYR A 585 -10.85 -8.60 -10.10
C TYR A 585 -9.63 -7.80 -10.58
N LEU A 586 -9.92 -6.65 -11.20
CA LEU A 586 -8.96 -5.57 -11.51
C LEU A 586 -9.44 -4.28 -10.82
N ALA A 587 -8.51 -3.42 -10.43
CA ALA A 587 -8.73 -2.11 -9.81
C ALA A 587 -7.80 -1.06 -10.44
N ILE A 588 -8.25 -0.45 -11.53
CA ILE A 588 -7.48 0.56 -12.27
C ILE A 588 -7.73 1.96 -11.67
N PRO A 589 -6.68 2.70 -11.25
CA PRO A 589 -6.81 4.07 -10.75
C PRO A 589 -7.49 5.01 -11.73
N TYR A 590 -8.39 5.85 -11.20
CA TYR A 590 -9.26 6.72 -12.00
C TYR A 590 -9.47 8.09 -11.35
N CYS A 591 -9.52 9.14 -12.18
CA CYS A 591 -9.97 10.48 -11.81
C CYS A 591 -10.69 11.18 -13.00
N GLU A 592 -11.62 12.10 -12.73
CA GLU A 592 -12.12 13.03 -13.76
C GLU A 592 -11.02 14.03 -14.17
N SER A 593 -10.94 14.38 -15.45
CA SER A 593 -9.85 15.22 -16.00
C SER A 593 -9.90 16.68 -15.56
N THR A 594 -10.97 17.10 -14.87
CA THR A 594 -11.10 18.40 -14.22
C THR A 594 -11.82 18.29 -12.89
N ILE A 595 -11.28 18.91 -11.85
CA ILE A 595 -11.89 19.03 -10.52
C ILE A 595 -12.46 20.44 -10.39
N GLU A 596 -13.76 20.58 -10.06
CA GLU A 596 -14.37 21.89 -9.81
C GLU A 596 -13.94 22.45 -8.44
N ILE A 597 -13.71 23.77 -8.36
CA ILE A 597 -13.27 24.44 -7.11
C ILE A 597 -14.22 25.57 -6.68
N HIS A 598 -14.18 25.92 -5.41
CA HIS A 598 -15.08 26.93 -4.83
C HIS A 598 -14.37 28.20 -4.28
N SER A 599 -13.08 28.39 -4.55
CA SER A 599 -12.33 29.63 -4.24
C SER A 599 -13.05 30.89 -4.79
N GLU A 600 -13.24 31.93 -3.97
CA GLU A 600 -13.75 33.23 -4.42
C GLU A 600 -12.73 34.05 -5.24
N PHE A 601 -11.43 33.68 -5.20
CA PHE A 601 -10.33 34.54 -5.62
C PHE A 601 -9.98 34.45 -7.11
N THR A 602 -10.51 33.45 -7.82
CA THR A 602 -10.36 33.28 -9.27
C THR A 602 -11.70 33.16 -9.99
N THR A 603 -11.73 33.51 -11.28
CA THR A 603 -12.88 33.22 -12.17
C THR A 603 -12.85 31.81 -12.73
N ASP A 604 -11.70 31.15 -12.70
CA ASP A 604 -11.45 29.90 -13.40
C ASP A 604 -11.65 28.76 -12.41
N LYS A 605 -12.83 28.12 -12.46
CA LYS A 605 -13.34 27.21 -11.40
C LYS A 605 -12.94 25.75 -11.56
N THR A 606 -11.83 25.45 -12.23
CA THR A 606 -11.39 24.07 -12.50
C THR A 606 -9.88 23.92 -12.37
N LEU A 607 -9.45 22.87 -11.68
CA LEU A 607 -8.12 22.26 -11.83
C LEU A 607 -8.13 21.26 -13.00
N THR A 608 -6.97 20.80 -13.46
CA THR A 608 -6.83 19.76 -14.51
C THR A 608 -5.96 18.60 -14.05
N VAL A 609 -6.27 17.37 -14.46
CA VAL A 609 -5.57 16.15 -14.01
C VAL A 609 -4.80 15.48 -15.16
N GLU A 610 -3.56 15.07 -14.91
CA GLU A 610 -2.67 14.41 -15.88
C GLU A 610 -1.94 13.20 -15.27
N ALA A 611 -2.14 12.01 -15.85
CA ALA A 611 -1.43 10.76 -15.53
C ALA A 611 -0.21 10.53 -16.45
N LYS A 612 0.79 9.76 -16.01
CA LYS A 612 2.05 9.50 -16.75
C LYS A 612 2.35 8.00 -16.91
N ILE A 613 1.57 7.37 -17.78
CA ILE A 613 1.77 5.96 -18.16
C ILE A 613 2.79 5.90 -19.31
N ASN A 614 3.88 5.14 -19.15
CA ASN A 614 4.83 4.86 -20.23
C ASN A 614 4.76 3.39 -20.69
N GLU A 615 5.12 3.16 -21.96
CA GLU A 615 5.13 1.84 -22.61
C GLU A 615 6.06 0.87 -21.85
N GLY A 616 5.51 -0.25 -21.39
CA GLY A 616 6.24 -1.27 -20.63
C GLY A 616 6.30 -1.08 -19.12
N GLU A 617 5.73 -0.01 -18.53
CA GLU A 617 5.72 0.18 -17.06
C GLU A 617 4.60 -0.60 -16.35
N SER A 618 3.38 -0.61 -16.92
CA SER A 618 2.17 -1.21 -16.32
C SER A 618 1.44 -2.09 -17.34
N MET A 619 1.02 -3.31 -16.95
CA MET A 619 0.31 -4.25 -17.83
C MET A 619 -0.84 -5.01 -17.14
N VAL A 620 -1.89 -5.31 -17.91
CA VAL A 620 -3.05 -6.11 -17.46
C VAL A 620 -3.03 -7.49 -18.10
N GLY A 621 -2.98 -8.53 -17.28
CA GLY A 621 -2.98 -9.93 -17.68
C GLY A 621 -4.40 -10.44 -17.88
N LEU A 622 -4.72 -10.90 -19.09
CA LEU A 622 -6.05 -11.30 -19.50
C LEU A 622 -6.34 -12.79 -19.32
N SER A 623 -7.64 -13.09 -19.23
CA SER A 623 -8.21 -14.46 -19.18
C SER A 623 -7.83 -15.42 -20.31
N ASN A 624 -7.18 -14.94 -21.38
CA ASN A 624 -6.68 -15.72 -22.50
C ASN A 624 -5.17 -16.06 -22.39
N GLY A 625 -4.46 -15.51 -21.40
CA GLY A 625 -3.01 -15.66 -21.21
C GLY A 625 -2.15 -14.60 -21.93
N ASN A 626 -2.76 -13.57 -22.51
CA ASN A 626 -2.04 -12.41 -23.06
C ASN A 626 -1.96 -11.29 -22.02
N TRP A 627 -0.99 -10.38 -22.20
CA TRP A 627 -0.94 -9.08 -21.53
C TRP A 627 -1.37 -7.97 -22.49
N GLU A 628 -2.06 -6.94 -21.97
CA GLU A 628 -2.31 -5.66 -22.64
C GLU A 628 -1.58 -4.55 -21.86
N ASP A 629 -0.90 -3.65 -22.57
CA ASP A 629 -0.15 -2.54 -21.97
C ASP A 629 -1.10 -1.41 -21.53
N MET A 630 -0.84 -0.81 -20.37
CA MET A 630 -1.73 0.20 -19.79
C MET A 630 -1.78 1.50 -20.64
N THR A 631 -0.78 1.78 -21.48
CA THR A 631 -0.81 2.90 -22.44
C THR A 631 -1.91 2.72 -23.48
N ASP A 632 -2.07 1.52 -24.04
CA ASP A 632 -3.13 1.19 -25.01
C ASP A 632 -4.51 1.21 -24.32
N VAL A 633 -4.62 0.63 -23.12
CA VAL A 633 -5.88 0.61 -22.34
C VAL A 633 -6.34 2.04 -22.00
N ALA A 634 -5.45 2.88 -21.48
CA ALA A 634 -5.76 4.28 -21.17
C ALA A 634 -6.06 5.10 -22.43
N ALA A 635 -5.37 4.84 -23.56
CA ALA A 635 -5.65 5.51 -24.82
C ALA A 635 -7.04 5.17 -25.37
N GLU A 636 -7.46 3.90 -25.34
CA GLU A 636 -8.79 3.49 -25.81
C GLU A 636 -9.91 4.01 -24.89
N ILE A 637 -9.69 4.04 -23.56
CA ILE A 637 -10.62 4.70 -22.62
C ILE A 637 -10.75 6.19 -22.96
N LYS A 638 -9.63 6.90 -23.15
CA LYS A 638 -9.58 8.36 -23.40
C LYS A 638 -10.12 8.76 -24.78
N GLU A 639 -10.03 7.89 -25.80
CA GLU A 639 -10.72 8.11 -27.08
C GLU A 639 -12.25 8.04 -26.91
N LYS A 640 -12.74 7.10 -26.08
CA LYS A 640 -14.17 6.84 -25.91
C LYS A 640 -14.84 7.76 -24.88
N ASN A 641 -14.13 8.16 -23.82
CA ASN A 641 -14.55 9.22 -22.91
C ASN A 641 -13.37 10.15 -22.54
N PRO A 642 -13.29 11.37 -23.10
CA PRO A 642 -12.17 12.28 -22.88
C PRO A 642 -12.19 13.02 -21.53
N THR A 643 -13.22 12.85 -20.69
CA THR A 643 -13.13 13.32 -19.29
C THR A 643 -12.41 12.32 -18.39
N PHE A 644 -12.16 11.09 -18.84
CA PHE A 644 -11.60 10.06 -17.99
C PHE A 644 -10.06 10.06 -18.03
N VAL A 645 -9.46 10.15 -16.85
CA VAL A 645 -8.03 9.90 -16.64
C VAL A 645 -7.89 8.56 -15.92
N CYS A 646 -7.17 7.64 -16.55
CA CYS A 646 -6.64 6.46 -15.90
C CYS A 646 -5.12 6.61 -15.78
N ASP A 647 -4.54 5.97 -14.78
CA ASP A 647 -3.12 6.04 -14.47
C ASP A 647 -2.49 4.63 -14.45
N ASN A 648 -1.20 4.54 -14.11
CA ASN A 648 -0.52 3.27 -13.85
C ASN A 648 -1.24 2.44 -12.79
N LEU A 649 -0.99 1.13 -12.76
CA LEU A 649 -1.65 0.24 -11.80
C LEU A 649 -1.10 0.51 -10.40
N SER A 650 -1.98 0.57 -9.39
CA SER A 650 -1.58 0.74 -7.98
C SER A 650 -0.99 -0.54 -7.42
N ILE A 651 0.28 -0.79 -7.80
CA ILE A 651 1.17 -1.82 -7.30
C ILE A 651 2.47 -1.11 -6.90
N LYS A 652 2.97 -1.41 -5.70
CA LYS A 652 4.18 -0.79 -5.15
C LYS A 652 5.10 -1.82 -4.50
N SER A 653 6.39 -1.57 -4.58
CA SER A 653 7.48 -2.42 -4.08
C SER A 653 8.32 -1.66 -3.06
N TYR A 654 8.61 -2.26 -1.91
CA TYR A 654 9.34 -1.62 -0.80
C TYR A 654 10.63 -2.36 -0.45
N GLY A 655 11.75 -1.64 -0.44
CA GLY A 655 13.07 -2.20 -0.18
C GLY A 655 13.84 -1.54 0.96
N VAL A 656 14.73 -2.29 1.62
CA VAL A 656 15.79 -1.72 2.47
C VAL A 656 17.09 -1.67 1.65
N PRO A 657 17.70 -0.50 1.39
CA PRO A 657 18.94 -0.40 0.64
C PRO A 657 20.11 -1.17 1.28
N GLY A 658 20.96 -1.80 0.46
CA GLY A 658 22.15 -2.53 0.94
C GLY A 658 22.97 -3.18 -0.16
N ASP A 659 24.28 -3.35 0.03
CA ASP A 659 25.19 -3.85 -1.01
C ASP A 659 25.14 -5.39 -1.16
N PHE A 660 24.88 -5.93 -2.36
CA PHE A 660 24.91 -7.37 -2.62
C PHE A 660 25.97 -7.75 -3.66
N ALA A 661 26.58 -8.92 -3.50
CA ALA A 661 27.49 -9.46 -4.50
C ALA A 661 26.75 -9.81 -5.81
N THR A 662 27.39 -9.60 -6.95
CA THR A 662 26.81 -9.92 -8.26
C THR A 662 26.62 -11.44 -8.46
N LYS A 663 25.64 -11.81 -9.29
CA LYS A 663 25.37 -13.21 -9.65
C LYS A 663 26.59 -13.88 -10.31
N ASP A 664 27.37 -13.11 -11.07
CA ASP A 664 28.62 -13.56 -11.71
C ASP A 664 29.75 -13.77 -10.71
N SER A 665 29.92 -12.87 -9.73
CA SER A 665 30.94 -13.04 -8.67
C SER A 665 30.63 -14.24 -7.77
N LEU A 666 29.36 -14.48 -7.43
CA LEU A 666 28.93 -15.65 -6.66
C LEU A 666 29.08 -16.96 -7.46
N THR A 667 28.75 -16.93 -8.75
CA THR A 667 29.03 -18.06 -9.67
C THR A 667 30.52 -18.35 -9.78
N SER A 668 31.34 -17.32 -9.89
CA SER A 668 32.81 -17.41 -9.93
C SER A 668 33.38 -17.97 -8.62
N LEU A 669 32.83 -17.56 -7.47
CA LEU A 669 33.22 -18.07 -6.15
C LEU A 669 32.93 -19.57 -6.03
N LYS A 670 31.73 -20.02 -6.45
CA LYS A 670 31.35 -21.44 -6.45
C LYS A 670 32.22 -22.30 -7.38
N LEU A 671 32.57 -21.79 -8.56
CA LEU A 671 33.50 -22.47 -9.46
C LEU A 671 34.88 -22.61 -8.80
N LYS A 672 35.40 -21.53 -8.22
CA LYS A 672 36.73 -21.50 -7.60
C LYS A 672 36.82 -22.36 -6.33
N VAL A 673 35.72 -22.48 -5.57
CA VAL A 673 35.60 -23.47 -4.47
C VAL A 673 35.70 -24.90 -4.99
N ALA A 674 35.04 -25.22 -6.11
CA ALA A 674 35.11 -26.56 -6.71
C ALA A 674 36.53 -26.88 -7.24
N GLU A 675 37.20 -25.90 -7.85
CA GLU A 675 38.61 -26.02 -8.29
C GLU A 675 39.56 -26.24 -7.09
N ALA A 676 39.40 -25.47 -6.02
CA ALA A 676 40.20 -25.60 -4.80
C ALA A 676 39.99 -26.96 -4.10
N LYS A 677 38.75 -27.48 -4.07
CA LYS A 677 38.47 -28.84 -3.58
C LYS A 677 39.11 -29.93 -4.45
N ALA A 678 39.02 -29.80 -5.78
CA ALA A 678 39.68 -30.74 -6.68
C ALA A 678 41.22 -30.73 -6.55
N ALA A 679 41.81 -29.58 -6.20
CA ALA A 679 43.24 -29.49 -5.88
C ALA A 679 43.58 -30.25 -4.58
N LEU A 680 42.78 -30.11 -3.51
CA LEU A 680 42.95 -30.87 -2.26
C LEU A 680 42.77 -32.39 -2.46
N ASP A 681 41.83 -32.80 -3.31
CA ASP A 681 41.59 -34.23 -3.63
C ASP A 681 42.71 -34.87 -4.48
N THR A 682 43.65 -34.07 -5.01
CA THR A 682 44.71 -34.54 -5.94
C THR A 682 46.13 -34.16 -5.52
N THR A 683 46.31 -33.59 -4.32
CA THR A 683 47.60 -33.12 -3.81
C THR A 683 47.91 -33.78 -2.46
N GLU A 684 49.04 -34.47 -2.37
CA GLU A 684 49.47 -35.15 -1.14
C GLU A 684 50.00 -34.16 -0.08
N ILE A 685 49.93 -34.53 1.20
CA ILE A 685 50.45 -33.70 2.29
C ILE A 685 51.87 -34.17 2.67
N SER A 686 52.87 -33.29 2.49
CA SER A 686 54.26 -33.56 2.85
C SER A 686 54.93 -32.37 3.56
N ALA A 687 56.06 -32.61 4.23
CA ALA A 687 56.84 -31.57 4.87
C ALA A 687 57.88 -30.91 3.93
N ASP A 688 58.37 -31.65 2.94
CA ASP A 688 59.41 -31.19 2.00
C ASP A 688 59.37 -31.88 0.62
N GLY A 689 58.42 -32.79 0.37
CA GLY A 689 58.28 -33.50 -0.91
C GLY A 689 59.31 -34.61 -1.15
N SER A 690 60.11 -35.00 -0.16
CA SER A 690 61.12 -36.07 -0.30
C SER A 690 60.54 -37.49 -0.27
N ASP A 691 59.27 -37.64 0.13
CA ASP A 691 58.50 -38.89 0.18
C ASP A 691 57.54 -39.08 -1.01
N ILE A 692 57.18 -37.99 -1.70
CA ILE A 692 56.28 -37.92 -2.87
C ILE A 692 57.07 -38.03 -4.17
N VAL A 693 56.59 -38.82 -5.14
CA VAL A 693 57.29 -39.03 -6.43
C VAL A 693 57.18 -37.83 -7.36
N SER A 694 58.18 -37.63 -8.21
CA SER A 694 58.29 -36.45 -9.08
C SER A 694 57.22 -36.30 -10.17
N THR A 695 56.34 -37.29 -10.34
CA THR A 695 55.12 -37.21 -11.17
C THR A 695 53.88 -36.73 -10.42
N GLU A 696 53.92 -36.65 -9.09
CA GLU A 696 52.82 -36.26 -8.22
C GLU A 696 52.98 -34.82 -7.70
N GLN A 697 51.94 -34.30 -7.07
CA GLN A 697 51.90 -32.95 -6.49
C GLN A 697 51.71 -33.04 -4.98
N TRP A 698 52.34 -32.14 -4.23
CA TRP A 698 52.21 -32.05 -2.78
C TRP A 698 52.09 -30.61 -2.27
N MET A 699 51.58 -30.46 -1.06
CA MET A 699 51.56 -29.20 -0.30
C MET A 699 51.87 -29.46 1.18
N THR A 700 52.28 -28.44 1.91
CA THR A 700 52.45 -28.54 3.36
C THR A 700 51.11 -28.59 4.08
N GLN A 701 51.08 -29.18 5.28
CA GLN A 701 49.91 -29.14 6.16
C GLN A 701 49.39 -27.71 6.40
N ALA A 702 50.29 -26.71 6.43
CA ALA A 702 49.89 -25.32 6.64
C ALA A 702 49.19 -24.70 5.41
N GLU A 703 49.60 -25.06 4.19
CA GLU A 703 48.90 -24.69 2.94
C GLU A 703 47.55 -25.43 2.85
N TYR A 704 47.52 -26.72 3.18
CA TYR A 704 46.31 -27.53 3.23
C TYR A 704 45.26 -26.99 4.21
N ASP A 705 45.67 -26.69 5.45
CA ASP A 705 44.80 -26.13 6.49
C ASP A 705 44.27 -24.74 6.09
N ALA A 706 45.13 -23.88 5.52
CA ALA A 706 44.73 -22.56 5.06
C ALA A 706 43.71 -22.60 3.90
N LEU A 707 43.91 -23.49 2.92
CA LEU A 707 42.98 -23.64 1.81
C LEU A 707 41.62 -24.21 2.26
N ASN A 708 41.61 -25.15 3.20
CA ASN A 708 40.37 -25.66 3.81
C ASN A 708 39.60 -24.57 4.55
N VAL A 709 40.28 -23.66 5.26
CA VAL A 709 39.62 -22.49 5.90
C VAL A 709 39.07 -21.52 4.85
N ALA A 710 39.83 -21.23 3.79
CA ALA A 710 39.36 -20.37 2.70
C ALA A 710 38.12 -20.94 1.98
N ILE A 711 38.12 -22.26 1.73
CA ILE A 711 36.96 -23.00 1.20
C ILE A 711 35.77 -22.90 2.15
N SER A 712 35.96 -23.18 3.44
CA SER A 712 34.87 -23.18 4.43
C SER A 712 34.18 -21.81 4.52
N ASN A 713 34.98 -20.73 4.57
CA ASN A 713 34.47 -19.35 4.58
C ASN A 713 33.73 -19.00 3.27
N ALA A 714 34.23 -19.46 2.12
CA ALA A 714 33.59 -19.24 0.83
C ALA A 714 32.25 -20.00 0.71
N GLU A 715 32.15 -21.21 1.25
CA GLU A 715 30.89 -21.97 1.29
C GLU A 715 29.85 -21.36 2.25
N GLU A 716 30.29 -20.77 3.37
CA GLU A 716 29.40 -19.98 4.24
C GLU A 716 28.81 -18.78 3.47
N LEU A 717 29.63 -17.99 2.78
CA LEU A 717 29.17 -16.87 1.95
C LEU A 717 28.22 -17.31 0.82
N LEU A 718 28.48 -18.46 0.18
CA LEU A 718 27.58 -19.02 -0.83
C LEU A 718 26.24 -19.50 -0.23
N SER A 719 26.25 -20.02 1.00
CA SER A 719 25.01 -20.42 1.68
C SER A 719 24.10 -19.23 2.02
N LEU A 720 24.70 -18.08 2.36
CA LEU A 720 23.99 -16.83 2.61
C LEU A 720 23.33 -16.23 1.37
N ALA A 721 23.81 -16.55 0.17
CA ALA A 721 23.22 -16.07 -1.09
C ALA A 721 21.94 -16.81 -1.52
N GLY A 722 21.67 -18.00 -0.95
CA GLY A 722 20.65 -18.93 -1.43
C GLY A 722 21.03 -19.63 -2.76
N GLU A 723 20.23 -20.60 -3.19
CA GLU A 723 20.57 -21.43 -4.36
C GLU A 723 20.62 -20.64 -5.68
N ASP A 724 19.73 -19.65 -5.84
CA ASP A 724 19.64 -18.78 -7.02
C ASP A 724 20.42 -17.46 -6.92
N TYR A 725 21.17 -17.27 -5.83
CA TYR A 725 21.96 -16.08 -5.49
C TYR A 725 21.18 -14.78 -5.30
N ASN A 726 19.90 -14.87 -4.94
CA ASN A 726 18.97 -13.73 -4.82
C ASN A 726 18.35 -13.58 -3.42
N ALA A 727 18.82 -14.27 -2.39
CA ALA A 727 18.33 -14.05 -1.02
C ALA A 727 18.78 -12.67 -0.49
N ALA A 728 17.94 -11.98 0.27
CA ALA A 728 18.31 -10.72 0.95
C ALA A 728 19.45 -10.87 1.97
N THR A 729 19.76 -12.09 2.39
CA THR A 729 20.93 -12.43 3.22
C THR A 729 22.25 -12.50 2.45
N SER A 730 22.23 -12.31 1.13
CA SER A 730 23.38 -12.40 0.23
C SER A 730 24.57 -11.54 0.69
N PRO A 731 25.81 -12.06 0.63
CA PRO A 731 26.98 -11.34 1.08
C PRO A 731 27.28 -10.12 0.21
N THR A 732 27.85 -9.08 0.81
CA THR A 732 28.36 -7.89 0.12
C THR A 732 29.45 -8.27 -0.89
N GLN A 733 29.56 -7.50 -1.99
CA GLN A 733 30.59 -7.73 -3.03
C GLN A 733 32.01 -7.80 -2.45
N GLU A 734 32.36 -6.92 -1.50
CA GLU A 734 33.68 -6.92 -0.83
C GLU A 734 34.01 -8.28 -0.17
N LYS A 735 33.05 -8.94 0.48
CA LYS A 735 33.26 -10.25 1.12
C LYS A 735 33.51 -11.34 0.08
N VAL A 736 32.81 -11.29 -1.06
CA VAL A 736 32.98 -12.26 -2.16
C VAL A 736 34.31 -12.05 -2.87
N ASP A 737 34.73 -10.80 -3.11
CA ASP A 737 36.04 -10.48 -3.68
C ASP A 737 37.18 -10.89 -2.74
N ALA A 738 37.02 -10.65 -1.43
CA ALA A 738 37.98 -11.11 -0.41
C ALA A 738 38.07 -12.65 -0.36
N ALA A 739 36.96 -13.38 -0.48
CA ALA A 739 36.96 -14.84 -0.53
C ALA A 739 37.58 -15.37 -1.85
N LEU A 740 37.27 -14.75 -2.99
CA LEU A 740 37.92 -15.04 -4.28
C LEU A 740 39.44 -14.81 -4.24
N ALA A 741 39.91 -13.79 -3.51
CA ALA A 741 41.33 -13.54 -3.30
C ALA A 741 41.96 -14.53 -2.28
N ALA A 742 41.23 -14.93 -1.25
CA ALA A 742 41.69 -15.89 -0.24
C ALA A 742 41.82 -17.32 -0.80
N LEU A 743 40.97 -17.71 -1.76
CA LEU A 743 41.08 -18.96 -2.51
C LEU A 743 42.30 -18.93 -3.45
N THR A 744 43.49 -19.08 -2.89
CA THR A 744 44.75 -19.24 -3.63
C THR A 744 45.55 -20.39 -3.02
N TRP A 745 46.26 -21.12 -3.87
CA TRP A 745 47.08 -22.26 -3.47
C TRP A 745 48.25 -22.41 -4.42
N GLU A 746 49.32 -23.04 -3.94
CA GLU A 746 50.43 -23.51 -4.76
C GLU A 746 50.56 -25.03 -4.55
N THR A 747 51.04 -25.74 -5.56
CA THR A 747 51.40 -27.16 -5.47
C THR A 747 52.84 -27.36 -5.89
N HIS A 748 53.55 -28.19 -5.14
CA HIS A 748 54.96 -28.46 -5.33
C HIS A 748 55.13 -29.84 -5.99
N ALA A 749 56.11 -30.00 -6.87
CA ALA A 749 56.43 -31.33 -7.41
C ALA A 749 57.17 -32.19 -6.37
N GLY A 750 56.89 -33.49 -6.35
CA GLY A 750 57.66 -34.45 -5.56
C GLY A 750 59.14 -34.48 -5.97
N THR A 751 60.02 -34.86 -5.05
CA THR A 751 61.48 -34.92 -5.28
C THR A 751 62.06 -36.32 -5.12
N LYS A 752 61.23 -37.31 -4.77
CA LYS A 752 61.61 -38.72 -4.80
C LYS A 752 61.70 -39.19 -6.25
N ASP A 753 62.87 -39.69 -6.61
CA ASP A 753 63.06 -40.38 -7.89
C ASP A 753 62.11 -41.59 -7.94
N GLY A 754 61.34 -41.70 -9.03
CA GLY A 754 60.62 -42.93 -9.34
C GLY A 754 61.62 -43.93 -9.89
N ASP A 755 62.13 -44.80 -9.00
CA ASP A 755 63.26 -45.68 -9.31
C ASP A 755 63.05 -46.48 -10.61
N ASP A 756 64.06 -46.40 -11.47
CA ASP A 756 64.15 -47.10 -12.75
C ASP A 756 64.45 -48.58 -12.47
N ASP A 757 63.39 -49.40 -12.41
CA ASP A 757 63.38 -50.86 -12.19
C ASP A 757 64.04 -51.56 -13.40
N SER A 758 65.35 -51.34 -13.50
CA SER A 758 66.26 -51.74 -14.58
C SER A 758 67.03 -52.99 -14.16
N ASP A 759 67.22 -53.92 -15.10
CA ASP A 759 67.64 -55.29 -14.79
C ASP A 759 69.03 -55.38 -14.12
N ASP A 760 69.12 -56.05 -12.96
CA ASP A 760 70.38 -56.67 -12.47
C ASP A 760 70.21 -58.19 -12.34
N ASP A 761 70.34 -58.87 -13.48
CA ASP A 761 70.32 -60.32 -13.62
C ASP A 761 71.76 -60.87 -13.47
N SER A 762 72.24 -61.09 -12.24
CA SER A 762 73.64 -61.47 -11.96
C SER A 762 73.90 -62.54 -10.86
N ASP A 763 73.21 -63.69 -11.01
CA ASP A 763 73.75 -65.07 -10.96
C ASP A 763 74.66 -65.63 -9.82
N HIS A 764 74.52 -66.95 -9.60
CA HIS A 764 75.46 -67.93 -9.01
C HIS A 764 75.78 -68.08 -7.48
N ASP A 765 75.36 -69.28 -7.00
CA ASP A 765 76.16 -70.30 -6.27
C ASP A 765 76.49 -70.23 -4.74
N ALA A 766 75.66 -70.98 -3.96
CA ALA A 766 76.02 -72.33 -3.41
C ALA A 766 76.14 -72.58 -1.87
N ILE A 767 75.25 -73.46 -1.36
CA ILE A 767 75.52 -74.74 -0.60
C ILE A 767 76.22 -74.67 0.80
N PRO A 768 75.80 -75.43 1.86
CA PRO A 768 74.53 -76.14 2.15
C PRO A 768 74.10 -76.16 3.67
N ASN A 769 73.23 -77.14 4.02
CA ASN A 769 72.81 -77.66 5.35
C ASN A 769 71.72 -76.85 6.09
N ASP A 770 70.55 -77.36 6.49
CA ASP A 770 70.05 -78.69 6.96
C ASP A 770 69.87 -78.73 8.50
N GLU A 771 68.61 -78.57 8.95
CA GLU A 771 67.83 -79.61 9.67
C GLU A 771 66.37 -79.13 9.83
N GLY A 772 65.41 -80.04 10.12
CA GLY A 772 64.11 -79.63 10.73
C GLY A 772 62.80 -79.79 9.92
N ARG A 773 62.43 -81.03 9.65
CA ARG A 773 61.05 -81.58 9.50
C ARG A 773 59.94 -80.76 10.22
N ASN A 774 58.70 -80.60 9.74
CA ASN A 774 57.85 -81.59 9.03
C ASN A 774 56.67 -80.96 8.22
N ASN A 775 56.19 -81.71 7.23
CA ASN A 775 54.94 -81.52 6.44
C ASN A 775 53.85 -82.50 6.99
N PRO A 776 52.63 -82.74 6.41
CA PRO A 776 51.99 -82.15 5.22
C PRO A 776 50.46 -81.87 5.24
N ALA A 777 50.04 -81.08 4.23
CA ALA A 777 48.75 -81.11 3.48
C ALA A 777 47.38 -80.87 4.19
N GLY A 778 46.36 -80.30 3.54
CA GLY A 778 46.30 -79.63 2.21
C GLY A 778 45.08 -80.00 1.34
N LYS A 779 44.75 -79.13 0.36
CA LYS A 779 43.82 -79.33 -0.79
C LYS A 779 42.31 -79.43 -0.46
N ASP A 780 41.36 -79.04 -1.33
CA ASP A 780 41.37 -78.27 -2.61
C ASP A 780 39.95 -77.69 -2.88
N ALA A 781 39.89 -76.49 -3.50
CA ALA A 781 38.92 -76.01 -4.51
C ALA A 781 37.36 -75.99 -4.31
N LYS A 782 36.77 -74.82 -4.67
CA LYS A 782 35.40 -74.57 -5.23
C LYS A 782 34.20 -74.66 -4.25
N THR A 783 33.04 -74.02 -4.49
CA THR A 783 32.44 -73.43 -5.74
C THR A 783 31.68 -72.12 -5.47
N GLU A 784 31.15 -71.47 -6.52
CA GLU A 784 30.33 -70.24 -6.46
C GLU A 784 28.94 -70.43 -5.80
N THR A 785 28.30 -69.33 -5.35
CA THR A 785 27.01 -68.85 -5.92
C THR A 785 26.61 -67.44 -5.45
N GLU A 786 25.75 -66.79 -6.26
CA GLU A 786 24.99 -65.56 -5.99
C GLU A 786 23.87 -65.81 -4.94
N GLY A 787 23.17 -64.84 -4.31
CA GLY A 787 23.16 -63.37 -4.42
C GLY A 787 21.90 -62.77 -3.74
N THR A 788 21.41 -61.61 -4.23
CA THR A 788 20.08 -60.98 -3.97
C THR A 788 19.73 -60.33 -2.61
N LYS A 789 19.81 -58.99 -2.60
CA LYS A 789 18.82 -57.95 -2.19
C LYS A 789 17.82 -58.16 -1.00
N SER A 790 17.89 -57.20 -0.06
CA SER A 790 16.84 -56.39 0.64
C SER A 790 15.34 -56.64 0.30
N PRO A 791 14.39 -56.54 1.27
CA PRO A 791 13.71 -55.24 1.48
C PRO A 791 13.13 -54.88 2.90
N VAL A 792 13.37 -53.64 3.35
CA VAL A 792 12.40 -52.53 3.66
C VAL A 792 11.26 -52.65 4.74
N GLN A 793 11.24 -51.63 5.65
CA GLN A 793 10.11 -50.94 6.37
C GLN A 793 9.51 -51.35 7.76
N ALA A 794 9.07 -50.27 8.47
CA ALA A 794 8.03 -50.13 9.52
C ALA A 794 8.32 -50.64 10.97
N SER A 795 7.88 -49.98 12.06
CA SER A 795 7.29 -48.63 12.26
C SER A 795 7.28 -48.17 13.75
N LEU A 796 7.22 -46.83 13.96
CA LEU A 796 6.58 -46.05 15.06
C LEU A 796 6.36 -46.66 16.48
N ALA A 797 6.82 -45.96 17.54
CA ALA A 797 5.95 -45.41 18.62
C ALA A 797 6.69 -44.55 19.68
N LYS A 798 5.97 -43.55 20.23
CA LYS A 798 6.38 -42.45 21.13
C LYS A 798 6.72 -42.82 22.59
N THR A 799 7.63 -42.05 23.22
CA THR A 799 7.55 -41.25 24.49
C THR A 799 9.00 -40.87 24.88
N GLY A 800 9.41 -39.63 25.18
CA GLY A 800 8.81 -38.51 25.94
C GLY A 800 9.36 -38.55 27.38
N ASP A 801 9.86 -37.48 28.03
CA ASP A 801 10.13 -36.07 27.71
C ASP A 801 11.09 -35.51 28.82
N ASP A 802 11.76 -34.35 28.64
CA ASP A 802 12.57 -33.53 29.62
C ASP A 802 13.95 -33.08 29.08
N THR A 803 14.05 -31.92 28.40
CA THR A 803 15.30 -31.12 28.31
C THR A 803 15.05 -29.61 28.11
N THR A 804 14.58 -28.90 29.14
CA THR A 804 14.34 -27.44 29.09
C THR A 804 15.40 -26.63 29.87
N THR A 805 16.69 -26.93 29.67
CA THR A 805 17.79 -26.15 30.29
C THR A 805 19.10 -26.27 29.49
N LEU A 806 19.30 -25.47 28.44
CA LEU A 806 20.64 -25.11 27.88
C LEU A 806 20.64 -24.09 26.70
N MET A 807 19.81 -23.02 26.74
CA MET A 807 19.90 -21.91 25.77
C MET A 807 19.74 -20.53 26.44
N THR A 808 20.76 -20.08 27.18
CA THR A 808 20.82 -18.71 27.74
C THR A 808 22.27 -18.26 28.03
N ALA A 809 23.16 -18.32 27.04
CA ALA A 809 24.60 -18.05 27.25
C ALA A 809 25.38 -17.53 26.01
N ALA A 810 24.80 -16.61 25.22
CA ALA A 810 25.50 -16.06 24.03
C ALA A 810 25.31 -14.54 23.76
N ILE A 811 24.36 -13.85 24.40
CA ILE A 811 24.10 -12.41 24.18
C ILE A 811 24.19 -11.67 25.51
N ALA A 812 25.41 -11.41 25.99
CA ALA A 812 25.64 -10.77 27.29
C ALA A 812 26.97 -9.97 27.42
N MET A 813 27.63 -9.60 26.32
CA MET A 813 28.77 -8.67 26.32
C MET A 813 28.86 -7.90 24.99
N THR A 814 28.39 -6.64 25.00
CA THR A 814 28.91 -5.42 24.31
C THR A 814 27.82 -4.33 24.20
N ILE A 815 27.08 -4.05 25.29
CA ILE A 815 26.24 -2.85 25.42
C ILE A 815 26.58 -2.17 26.76
N ALA A 816 27.76 -1.54 26.82
CA ALA A 816 28.30 -0.92 28.04
C ALA A 816 29.29 0.23 27.79
N SER A 817 29.34 0.81 26.57
CA SER A 817 30.40 1.76 26.16
C SER A 817 29.94 2.97 25.31
N THR A 818 28.68 3.41 25.42
CA THR A 818 28.19 4.57 24.63
C THR A 818 27.43 5.65 25.41
N ILE A 819 26.97 5.39 26.63
CA ILE A 819 26.26 6.39 27.46
C ILE A 819 27.20 6.97 28.53
N MET A 820 28.26 7.70 28.11
CA MET A 820 28.98 8.61 29.02
C MET A 820 29.86 9.69 28.34
N LEU A 821 29.46 10.27 27.19
CA LEU A 821 30.22 11.39 26.59
C LEU A 821 29.39 12.51 25.94
N ALA A 822 28.23 12.84 26.51
CA ALA A 822 27.43 14.02 26.14
C ALA A 822 27.19 14.92 27.37
N GLY A 823 28.26 15.51 27.92
CA GLY A 823 28.19 16.12 29.25
C GLY A 823 29.32 17.08 29.66
N SER A 824 30.00 17.73 28.71
CA SER A 824 30.94 18.83 28.96
C SER A 824 31.29 19.56 27.67
N ILE A 825 31.57 20.87 27.75
CA ILE A 825 31.76 21.81 26.62
C ILE A 825 30.42 22.10 25.91
N ALA A 826 30.00 23.34 25.64
CA ALA A 826 30.68 24.63 25.78
C ALA A 826 29.95 25.61 26.71
N ALA A 827 30.71 26.31 27.56
CA ALA A 827 30.27 27.56 28.19
C ALA A 827 31.44 28.55 28.28
N ARG A 828 31.18 29.80 27.87
CA ARG A 828 32.03 31.01 27.92
C ARG A 828 32.98 31.30 26.75
N GLY A 829 32.49 32.16 25.85
CA GLY A 829 33.27 33.07 25.01
C GLY A 829 32.36 33.68 23.95
N GLY A 830 32.25 35.01 23.76
CA GLY A 830 32.81 36.13 24.51
C GLY A 830 32.66 37.42 23.69
N ARG A 831 31.91 38.42 24.19
CA ARG A 831 31.56 39.64 23.42
C ARG A 831 32.75 40.31 22.74
N LYS A 832 32.60 40.72 21.47
CA LYS A 832 32.81 42.10 21.03
C LYS A 832 32.38 42.38 19.59
N GLU A 833 31.95 43.64 19.40
CA GLU A 833 31.65 44.35 18.14
C GLU A 833 30.52 43.76 17.28
#